data_AF-A0A6A4G6L8-F1
#
_entry.id   AF-A0A6A4G6L8-F1
#
_cell.length_a   1.000
_cell.length_b   1.000
_cell.length_c   1.000
_cell.angle_alpha   90.00
_cell.angle_beta   90.00
_cell.angle_gamma   90.00
#
_symmetry.space_group_name_H-M   'P 1'
#
loop_
_entity.id
_entity.type
_entity.pdbx_description
1 polymer ?
#
loop_
_entity_poly.entity_id
_entity_poly.type
_entity_poly.pdbx_seq_one_letter_code
_entity_poly.pdbx_strand_id
1 'polypeptide(L)'
;MAHRPGRGGDVPILEADRLDRSSSVSVDTTHPHPHFDGTSSTPRRNVMLRDAATGYSGRLMDAYKQKDRVLATAEGREEELHAYSEASGKWRFYRTLCQVRFGYLSFLVVMMVLMFSFTLLMEIFFAIFLPSAKYDEYYSVRAVISLVLLPVVLFFLSYIFEEASRLFLDALNKSDGSLPNFRLALAVVIHYIRHRTELVEPEEPDDEPADDGAAGDGGDELRRSRTSVVPGGILHSRGSLLLTAKDDPFLDDDKEEEDVAWERKKAEDERKQAAAEAAESRAARLAPVDEEDPKTRARNRWKRIRAAVKTTLLIKKVKDEGPAIDLSTFVLVDIVCPVLFEVVTAASMVLKFATSWSMSDAFLAYVQMGFWFVGGYLVLWMIAHFWSSRNKKMRVIVSNYRRRRRIMRRAVSALERKKRAEHLWLLDVGFRFIHHVGVALHPTFCFNKANKDRKKRVKAPADEVTIPIATSEYISSTTARAGVEAGADAGRPDATTVYASRLQQIQEFRAWVHSRNPWHNLSLNVRAVILLALVIGSALLSLESFFIGWPIMGACLIALSSVTQKRFPQIFGRAFRKFISAFVFVSLIFFSSSLIIGTFVSAGAFKLGAFDNSTALVSSELETTHGVSDSVTVNGKLITFDDTSEYAACSISYQGLSVLDLALMADAVYGITTEIQKSALVNRFNGTELENWKYVARNNESTDGQQWMEIYFPTINMTVITVRGTASATDALEDLHFWFGICIMQAANVFVPFLKQLPHAFVVNMLSMRLIASVMPSPVFTDLLNHAVDTRARVGNNLVITGHSLGGAIAAMIGAKTKTSAVSFSGPGLLYSLGRFGITSRDVRDYVLTMKPRKDIVPQVDELGGLVQEIRCKKSSPMGCHSTSTHLCELYFSCGDPRQRNWATNQQCIAYDKLASDDNDDDE
;
A
#
# COMPACT_ATOMS: atom_id res chain seq x y z
N MET A 1 -50.82 0.02 27.46
CA MET A 1 -52.19 0.57 27.36
C MET A 1 -52.64 0.46 25.91
N ALA A 2 -53.80 -0.15 25.71
CA ALA A 2 -54.39 -0.47 24.42
C ALA A 2 -55.23 0.70 23.87
N HIS A 3 -55.28 0.88 22.54
CA HIS A 3 -56.54 1.02 21.79
C HIS A 3 -56.32 1.14 20.25
N ARG A 4 -57.10 0.35 19.52
CA ARG A 4 -57.55 0.46 18.11
C ARG A 4 -59.08 0.79 18.17
N PRO A 5 -59.85 0.94 17.05
CA PRO A 5 -59.65 1.52 15.69
C PRO A 5 -60.88 2.39 15.24
N GLY A 6 -60.92 2.92 14.00
CA GLY A 6 -62.16 3.48 13.42
C GLY A 6 -62.06 3.92 11.94
N ARG A 7 -63.06 3.54 11.13
CA ARG A 7 -63.19 3.63 9.66
C ARG A 7 -64.30 4.63 9.25
N GLY A 8 -64.14 5.29 8.09
CA GLY A 8 -65.19 5.71 7.12
C GLY A 8 -66.09 6.89 7.51
N GLY A 9 -66.50 7.81 6.64
CA GLY A 9 -66.31 8.05 5.20
C GLY A 9 -67.23 9.21 4.79
N ASP A 10 -66.94 9.94 3.71
CA ASP A 10 -67.89 10.81 2.99
C ASP A 10 -67.42 11.03 1.54
N VAL A 11 -68.35 10.83 0.59
CA VAL A 11 -68.34 11.02 -0.88
C VAL A 11 -69.79 11.51 -1.15
N PRO A 12 -70.16 12.41 -2.12
CA PRO A 12 -69.87 12.22 -3.55
C PRO A 12 -70.01 13.39 -4.60
N ILE A 13 -69.52 13.11 -5.84
CA ILE A 13 -70.08 13.37 -7.21
C ILE A 13 -70.19 14.82 -7.82
N LEU A 14 -69.60 14.99 -9.03
CA LEU A 14 -70.01 15.69 -10.30
C LEU A 14 -68.76 16.32 -10.98
N GLU A 15 -68.19 15.90 -12.13
CA GLU A 15 -68.63 15.65 -13.52
C GLU A 15 -68.64 16.89 -14.46
N ALA A 16 -67.86 16.77 -15.57
CA ALA A 16 -68.02 17.30 -16.94
C ALA A 16 -67.54 18.72 -17.39
N ASP A 17 -66.62 18.67 -18.38
CA ASP A 17 -66.60 19.28 -19.73
C ASP A 17 -66.63 20.79 -20.04
N ARG A 18 -65.78 21.14 -21.04
CA ARG A 18 -65.98 21.97 -22.28
C ARG A 18 -64.68 22.68 -22.70
N LEU A 19 -64.34 23.01 -23.96
CA LEU A 19 -64.67 22.58 -25.34
C LEU A 19 -63.74 23.40 -26.28
N ASP A 20 -63.21 22.75 -27.32
CA ASP A 20 -62.81 23.16 -28.70
C ASP A 20 -62.64 24.63 -29.17
N ARG A 21 -61.64 24.85 -30.05
CA ARG A 21 -61.90 25.21 -31.47
C ARG A 21 -60.72 24.96 -32.44
N SER A 22 -61.12 24.62 -33.67
CA SER A 22 -60.51 24.07 -34.89
C SER A 22 -59.80 25.02 -35.87
N SER A 23 -59.04 24.45 -36.84
CA SER A 23 -59.24 24.72 -38.28
C SER A 23 -58.65 23.62 -39.20
N SER A 24 -59.34 23.39 -40.32
CA SER A 24 -59.37 22.25 -41.27
C SER A 24 -58.87 22.59 -42.69
N VAL A 25 -58.48 21.60 -43.52
CA VAL A 25 -58.66 21.53 -45.01
C VAL A 25 -58.52 20.05 -45.51
N SER A 26 -59.64 19.32 -45.73
CA SER A 26 -60.23 18.67 -46.95
C SER A 26 -59.38 17.70 -47.83
N VAL A 27 -59.71 16.39 -47.90
CA VAL A 27 -60.60 15.61 -48.85
C VAL A 27 -59.89 15.11 -50.13
N ASP A 28 -59.77 13.79 -50.30
CA ASP A 28 -60.38 13.06 -51.45
C ASP A 28 -60.43 11.53 -51.25
N THR A 29 -61.48 10.94 -51.81
CA THR A 29 -61.97 9.55 -51.64
C THR A 29 -61.75 8.68 -52.89
N THR A 30 -61.48 7.37 -52.74
CA THR A 30 -62.07 6.29 -53.58
C THR A 30 -61.76 4.88 -53.05
N HIS A 31 -62.81 4.08 -52.81
CA HIS A 31 -62.83 2.61 -52.65
C HIS A 31 -62.99 1.91 -54.03
N PRO A 32 -62.72 0.59 -54.20
CA PRO A 32 -63.72 -0.46 -53.90
C PRO A 32 -63.18 -1.81 -53.33
N HIS A 33 -64.05 -2.47 -52.56
CA HIS A 33 -64.07 -3.89 -52.16
C HIS A 33 -64.31 -4.84 -53.38
N PRO A 34 -64.13 -6.20 -53.34
CA PRO A 34 -64.86 -7.06 -52.38
C PRO A 34 -64.36 -8.50 -52.05
N HIS A 35 -65.12 -9.07 -51.11
CA HIS A 35 -65.48 -10.48 -50.89
C HIS A 35 -64.67 -11.43 -49.97
N PHE A 36 -65.46 -11.94 -49.03
CA PHE A 36 -65.30 -13.01 -48.05
C PHE A 36 -65.38 -14.38 -48.75
N ASP A 37 -64.54 -15.34 -48.34
CA ASP A 37 -64.98 -16.73 -48.18
C ASP A 37 -64.05 -17.44 -47.16
N GLY A 38 -64.69 -18.15 -46.24
CA GLY A 38 -64.00 -18.88 -45.18
C GLY A 38 -63.52 -20.25 -45.65
N THR A 39 -62.38 -20.69 -45.11
CA THR A 39 -62.17 -22.10 -44.73
C THR A 39 -60.92 -22.21 -43.86
N SER A 40 -61.02 -23.08 -42.88
CA SER A 40 -60.07 -23.41 -41.82
C SER A 40 -58.70 -23.88 -42.31
N SER A 41 -57.62 -23.28 -41.80
CA SER A 41 -56.40 -24.00 -41.37
C SER A 41 -55.43 -23.07 -40.65
N THR A 42 -55.19 -23.28 -39.36
CA THR A 42 -53.89 -22.95 -38.74
C THR A 42 -52.86 -23.93 -39.30
N PRO A 43 -51.70 -23.48 -39.83
CA PRO A 43 -50.59 -23.12 -38.93
C PRO A 43 -49.61 -22.08 -39.51
N ARG A 44 -49.38 -20.92 -38.87
CA ARG A 44 -48.27 -20.03 -39.32
C ARG A 44 -47.77 -18.99 -38.29
N ARG A 45 -47.69 -19.35 -36.99
CA ARG A 45 -47.06 -18.45 -35.99
C ARG A 45 -45.60 -18.79 -35.67
N ASN A 46 -45.16 -20.03 -35.89
CA ASN A 46 -43.79 -20.47 -35.61
C ASN A 46 -42.81 -20.29 -36.79
N VAL A 47 -43.29 -19.99 -38.00
CA VAL A 47 -42.42 -19.74 -39.16
C VAL A 47 -41.99 -18.27 -39.21
N MET A 48 -42.87 -17.31 -38.90
CA MET A 48 -42.51 -15.88 -38.90
C MET A 48 -41.55 -15.49 -37.77
N LEU A 49 -41.61 -16.12 -36.59
CA LEU A 49 -40.65 -15.85 -35.50
C LEU A 49 -39.28 -16.48 -35.76
N ARG A 50 -39.25 -17.64 -36.44
CA ARG A 50 -38.00 -18.30 -36.85
C ARG A 50 -37.36 -17.56 -38.02
N ASP A 51 -38.15 -17.08 -38.97
CA ASP A 51 -37.71 -16.26 -40.11
C ASP A 51 -37.30 -14.83 -39.71
N ALA A 52 -37.91 -14.27 -38.67
CA ALA A 52 -37.46 -12.99 -38.10
C ALA A 52 -36.13 -13.16 -37.33
N ALA A 53 -35.95 -14.24 -36.57
CA ALA A 53 -34.71 -14.53 -35.86
C ALA A 53 -33.55 -14.95 -36.80
N THR A 54 -33.82 -15.76 -37.82
CA THR A 54 -32.85 -16.09 -38.88
C THR A 54 -32.59 -14.91 -39.79
N GLY A 55 -33.57 -14.04 -40.02
CA GLY A 55 -33.43 -12.79 -40.77
C GLY A 55 -32.62 -11.72 -40.01
N TYR A 56 -32.71 -11.66 -38.69
CA TYR A 56 -31.88 -10.80 -37.85
C TYR A 56 -30.45 -11.35 -37.70
N SER A 57 -30.30 -12.67 -37.52
CA SER A 57 -29.01 -13.37 -37.53
C SER A 57 -28.33 -13.27 -38.90
N GLY A 58 -29.10 -13.37 -39.99
CA GLY A 58 -28.65 -13.20 -41.36
C GLY A 58 -28.21 -11.78 -41.66
N ARG A 59 -29.00 -10.76 -41.27
CA ARG A 59 -28.61 -9.35 -41.39
C ARG A 59 -27.37 -9.01 -40.56
N LEU A 60 -27.23 -9.57 -39.37
CA LEU A 60 -26.06 -9.37 -38.51
C LEU A 60 -24.83 -10.07 -39.10
N MET A 61 -24.98 -11.27 -39.64
CA MET A 61 -23.91 -11.98 -40.36
C MET A 61 -23.52 -11.31 -41.67
N ASP A 62 -24.48 -10.74 -42.39
CA ASP A 62 -24.22 -9.98 -43.60
C ASP A 62 -23.57 -8.64 -43.28
N ALA A 63 -23.95 -7.97 -42.18
CA ALA A 63 -23.24 -6.80 -41.67
C ALA A 63 -21.80 -7.14 -41.23
N TYR A 64 -21.58 -8.30 -40.59
CA TYR A 64 -20.25 -8.79 -40.26
C TYR A 64 -19.42 -9.09 -41.52
N LYS A 65 -19.98 -9.81 -42.50
CA LYS A 65 -19.30 -10.10 -43.78
C LYS A 65 -19.03 -8.84 -44.60
N GLN A 66 -19.94 -7.86 -44.55
CA GLN A 66 -19.76 -6.55 -45.17
C GLN A 66 -18.60 -5.81 -44.50
N LYS A 67 -18.56 -5.79 -43.16
CA LYS A 67 -17.47 -5.20 -42.40
C LYS A 67 -16.13 -5.91 -42.64
N ASP A 68 -16.12 -7.24 -42.75
CA ASP A 68 -14.93 -8.01 -43.12
C ASP A 68 -14.44 -7.70 -44.55
N ARG A 69 -15.36 -7.45 -45.49
CA ARG A 69 -15.01 -7.00 -46.86
C ARG A 69 -14.45 -5.58 -46.90
N VAL A 70 -14.97 -4.67 -46.08
CA VAL A 70 -14.45 -3.29 -45.94
C VAL A 70 -13.07 -3.30 -45.28
N LEU A 71 -12.87 -4.10 -44.23
CA LEU A 71 -11.58 -4.32 -43.57
C LEU A 71 -10.54 -5.02 -44.46
N ALA A 72 -10.95 -5.68 -45.54
CA ALA A 72 -10.04 -6.27 -46.52
C ALA A 72 -9.38 -5.21 -47.43
N THR A 73 -9.97 -4.01 -47.54
CA THR A 73 -9.40 -2.89 -48.30
C THR A 73 -8.45 -2.06 -47.43
N ALA A 74 -7.48 -1.37 -48.04
CA ALA A 74 -6.57 -0.47 -47.32
C ALA A 74 -7.32 0.76 -46.79
N GLU A 75 -8.20 1.33 -47.61
CA GLU A 75 -9.02 2.51 -47.33
C GLU A 75 -10.02 2.25 -46.17
N GLY A 76 -10.75 1.13 -46.20
CA GLY A 76 -11.66 0.77 -45.10
C GLY A 76 -10.97 0.49 -43.76
N ARG A 77 -9.67 0.09 -43.77
CA ARG A 77 -8.87 -0.03 -42.55
C ARG A 77 -8.47 1.34 -41.98
N GLU A 78 -8.15 2.30 -42.84
CA GLU A 78 -7.84 3.67 -42.42
C GLU A 78 -9.09 4.37 -41.85
N GLU A 79 -10.27 4.17 -42.45
CA GLU A 79 -11.54 4.72 -41.94
C GLU A 79 -11.91 4.18 -40.54
N GLU A 80 -11.79 2.88 -40.31
CA GLU A 80 -12.04 2.30 -38.98
C GLU A 80 -11.00 2.76 -37.95
N LEU A 81 -9.74 2.97 -38.34
CA LEU A 81 -8.72 3.57 -37.48
C LEU A 81 -9.04 5.03 -37.15
N HIS A 82 -9.60 5.80 -38.09
CA HIS A 82 -10.09 7.16 -37.84
C HIS A 82 -11.29 7.17 -36.89
N ALA A 83 -12.27 6.30 -37.10
CA ALA A 83 -13.41 6.15 -36.20
C ALA A 83 -12.96 5.77 -34.77
N TYR A 84 -11.97 4.88 -34.66
CA TYR A 84 -11.36 4.51 -33.37
C TYR A 84 -10.66 5.70 -32.68
N SER A 85 -9.89 6.50 -33.44
CA SER A 85 -9.22 7.71 -32.93
C SER A 85 -10.23 8.74 -32.39
N GLU A 86 -11.31 8.98 -33.12
CA GLU A 86 -12.37 9.91 -32.71
C GLU A 86 -13.12 9.42 -31.45
N ALA A 87 -13.47 8.14 -31.42
CA ALA A 87 -14.12 7.51 -30.28
C ALA A 87 -13.23 7.53 -29.02
N SER A 88 -11.90 7.40 -29.18
CA SER A 88 -10.94 7.52 -28.06
C SER A 88 -10.97 8.91 -27.41
N GLY A 89 -11.25 9.95 -28.20
CA GLY A 89 -11.38 11.34 -27.70
C GLY A 89 -12.61 11.57 -26.83
N LYS A 90 -13.77 11.01 -27.21
CA LYS A 90 -15.08 11.27 -26.56
C LYS A 90 -15.14 10.80 -25.11
N TRP A 91 -14.43 9.74 -24.75
CA TRP A 91 -14.48 9.10 -23.42
C TRP A 91 -13.30 9.46 -22.50
N ARG A 92 -12.46 10.43 -22.88
CA ARG A 92 -11.25 10.78 -22.12
C ARG A 92 -11.55 11.19 -20.68
N PHE A 93 -12.55 12.06 -20.47
CA PHE A 93 -12.92 12.55 -19.15
C PHE A 93 -13.37 11.41 -18.21
N TYR A 94 -14.26 10.54 -18.69
CA TYR A 94 -14.73 9.38 -17.94
C TYR A 94 -13.57 8.45 -17.56
N ARG A 95 -12.67 8.15 -18.51
CA ARG A 95 -11.47 7.32 -18.25
C ARG A 95 -10.57 7.92 -17.18
N THR A 96 -10.32 9.23 -17.22
CA THR A 96 -9.51 9.92 -16.20
C THR A 96 -10.18 9.88 -14.83
N LEU A 97 -11.50 10.06 -14.77
CA LEU A 97 -12.26 10.00 -13.53
C LEU A 97 -12.26 8.59 -12.93
N CYS A 98 -12.44 7.53 -13.74
CA CYS A 98 -12.28 6.15 -13.29
C CYS A 98 -10.85 5.87 -12.80
N GLN A 99 -9.83 6.37 -13.50
CA GLN A 99 -8.43 6.22 -13.12
C GLN A 99 -8.15 6.84 -11.75
N VAL A 100 -8.62 8.06 -11.49
CA VAL A 100 -8.44 8.72 -10.19
C VAL A 100 -9.12 7.93 -9.07
N ARG A 101 -10.36 7.46 -9.30
CA ARG A 101 -11.12 6.68 -8.31
C ARG A 101 -10.46 5.34 -7.99
N PHE A 102 -10.19 4.52 -9.01
CA PHE A 102 -9.54 3.23 -8.81
C PHE A 102 -8.11 3.40 -8.29
N GLY A 103 -7.38 4.43 -8.74
CA GLY A 103 -6.05 4.77 -8.24
C GLY A 103 -6.06 5.07 -6.75
N TYR A 104 -6.99 5.90 -6.28
CA TYR A 104 -7.13 6.22 -4.85
C TYR A 104 -7.54 5.01 -4.01
N LEU A 105 -8.55 4.24 -4.44
CA LEU A 105 -9.01 3.07 -3.70
C LEU A 105 -7.97 1.94 -3.68
N SER A 106 -7.29 1.68 -4.79
CA SER A 106 -6.21 0.68 -4.83
C SER A 106 -4.99 1.11 -4.02
N PHE A 107 -4.68 2.42 -3.97
CA PHE A 107 -3.69 2.96 -3.06
C PHE A 107 -4.05 2.67 -1.59
N LEU A 108 -5.29 2.94 -1.17
CA LEU A 108 -5.75 2.61 0.18
C LEU A 108 -5.62 1.10 0.48
N VAL A 109 -5.95 0.23 -0.47
CA VAL A 109 -5.79 -1.22 -0.32
C VAL A 109 -4.32 -1.62 -0.18
N VAL A 110 -3.41 -1.09 -1.01
CA VAL A 110 -1.96 -1.37 -0.91
C VAL A 110 -1.41 -0.94 0.44
N MET A 111 -1.80 0.26 0.91
CA MET A 111 -1.35 0.80 2.18
C MET A 111 -1.91 -0.02 3.34
N MET A 112 -3.18 -0.44 3.30
CA MET A 112 -3.73 -1.36 4.31
C MET A 112 -2.97 -2.69 4.34
N VAL A 113 -2.70 -3.28 3.17
CA VAL A 113 -1.90 -4.53 3.08
C VAL A 113 -0.52 -4.32 3.68
N LEU A 114 0.17 -3.22 3.35
CA LEU A 114 1.49 -2.90 3.90
C LEU A 114 1.46 -2.80 5.43
N MET A 115 0.54 -1.99 5.97
CA MET A 115 0.42 -1.76 7.41
C MET A 115 0.07 -3.03 8.16
N PHE A 116 -1.01 -3.71 7.76
CA PHE A 116 -1.44 -4.95 8.38
C PHE A 116 -0.32 -6.01 8.34
N SER A 117 0.41 -6.11 7.23
CA SER A 117 1.50 -7.07 7.11
C SER A 117 2.64 -6.77 8.09
N PHE A 118 3.07 -5.52 8.21
CA PHE A 118 4.12 -5.13 9.15
C PHE A 118 3.68 -5.32 10.60
N THR A 119 2.45 -4.94 10.95
CA THR A 119 1.90 -5.17 12.29
C THR A 119 1.85 -6.67 12.60
N LEU A 120 1.27 -7.49 11.71
CA LEU A 120 1.19 -8.94 11.90
C LEU A 120 2.55 -9.61 12.06
N LEU A 121 3.52 -9.26 11.20
CA LEU A 121 4.86 -9.82 11.28
C LEU A 121 5.56 -9.45 12.58
N MET A 122 5.36 -8.23 13.07
CA MET A 122 5.96 -7.77 14.32
C MET A 122 5.28 -8.38 15.53
N GLU A 123 3.97 -8.63 15.52
CA GLU A 123 3.31 -9.43 16.56
C GLU A 123 3.92 -10.83 16.67
N ILE A 124 4.09 -11.53 15.55
CA ILE A 124 4.75 -12.84 15.53
C ILE A 124 6.19 -12.72 16.06
N PHE A 125 6.89 -11.66 15.67
CA PHE A 125 8.24 -11.38 16.13
C PHE A 125 8.31 -11.17 17.65
N PHE A 126 7.41 -10.34 18.19
CA PHE A 126 7.31 -10.07 19.62
C PHE A 126 6.98 -11.34 20.42
N ALA A 127 6.10 -12.20 19.90
CA ALA A 127 5.78 -13.48 20.53
C ALA A 127 6.99 -14.43 20.63
N ILE A 128 8.02 -14.24 19.81
CA ILE A 128 9.25 -15.03 19.83
C ILE A 128 10.32 -14.37 20.72
N PHE A 129 10.55 -13.07 20.56
CA PHE A 129 11.75 -12.41 21.08
C PHE A 129 11.52 -11.53 22.30
N LEU A 130 10.26 -11.26 22.71
CA LEU A 130 10.02 -10.51 23.95
C LEU A 130 10.49 -11.31 25.17
N PRO A 131 11.22 -10.68 26.10
CA PRO A 131 11.59 -11.30 27.38
C PRO A 131 10.38 -11.81 28.15
N SER A 132 9.26 -11.06 28.16
CA SER A 132 7.99 -11.49 28.78
C SER A 132 7.42 -12.77 28.18
N ALA A 133 7.66 -13.05 26.90
CA ALA A 133 7.18 -14.27 26.27
C ALA A 133 7.83 -15.53 26.86
N LYS A 134 9.05 -15.42 27.43
CA LYS A 134 9.80 -16.54 28.03
C LYS A 134 9.18 -17.08 29.32
N TYR A 135 8.34 -16.30 30.00
CA TYR A 135 7.72 -16.68 31.27
C TYR A 135 6.52 -17.61 31.10
N ASP A 136 6.08 -17.86 29.86
CA ASP A 136 4.98 -18.78 29.56
C ASP A 136 5.45 -20.25 29.58
N GLU A 137 4.68 -21.13 30.22
CA GLU A 137 4.94 -22.57 30.33
C GLU A 137 5.15 -23.25 28.96
N TYR A 138 4.51 -22.77 27.90
CA TYR A 138 4.61 -23.31 26.54
C TYR A 138 5.51 -22.49 25.60
N TYR A 139 6.33 -21.58 26.13
CA TYR A 139 7.16 -20.66 25.35
C TYR A 139 7.99 -21.39 24.28
N SER A 140 8.76 -22.42 24.65
CA SER A 140 9.68 -23.10 23.73
C SER A 140 8.97 -23.69 22.51
N VAL A 141 7.80 -24.30 22.72
CA VAL A 141 7.01 -24.89 21.62
C VAL A 141 6.42 -23.81 20.73
N ARG A 142 5.80 -22.78 21.32
CA ARG A 142 5.21 -21.66 20.55
C ARG A 142 6.28 -20.87 19.80
N ALA A 143 7.42 -20.59 20.42
CA ALA A 143 8.52 -19.86 19.80
C ALA A 143 9.05 -20.63 18.59
N VAL A 144 9.29 -21.94 18.71
CA VAL A 144 9.72 -22.79 17.57
C VAL A 144 8.68 -22.80 16.46
N ILE A 145 7.39 -22.98 16.78
CA ILE A 145 6.31 -22.95 15.77
C ILE A 145 6.24 -21.60 15.07
N SER A 146 6.24 -20.50 15.84
CA SER A 146 6.15 -19.14 15.31
C SER A 146 7.35 -18.77 14.45
N LEU A 147 8.52 -19.27 14.82
CA LEU A 147 9.79 -19.08 14.11
C LEU A 147 9.85 -19.88 12.80
N VAL A 148 9.26 -21.07 12.75
CA VAL A 148 9.05 -21.82 11.49
C VAL A 148 7.99 -21.14 10.62
N LEU A 149 6.95 -20.58 11.23
CA LEU A 149 5.85 -19.90 10.55
C LEU A 149 6.28 -18.55 9.95
N LEU A 150 7.20 -17.82 10.60
CA LEU A 150 7.59 -16.45 10.24
C LEU A 150 8.05 -16.33 8.77
N PRO A 151 8.97 -17.16 8.25
CA PRO A 151 9.35 -17.12 6.83
C PRO A 151 8.19 -17.40 5.88
N VAL A 152 7.26 -18.29 6.28
CA VAL A 152 6.08 -18.65 5.47
C VAL A 152 5.10 -17.48 5.40
N VAL A 153 4.78 -16.89 6.55
CA VAL A 153 3.90 -15.70 6.64
C VAL A 153 4.53 -14.52 5.90
N LEU A 154 5.82 -14.28 6.10
CA LEU A 154 6.55 -13.23 5.38
C LEU A 154 6.48 -13.44 3.87
N PHE A 155 6.63 -14.67 3.39
CA PHE A 155 6.51 -14.99 1.97
C PHE A 155 5.12 -14.67 1.40
N PHE A 156 4.06 -15.13 2.07
CA PHE A 156 2.68 -14.87 1.63
C PHE A 156 2.31 -13.39 1.68
N LEU A 157 2.65 -12.68 2.76
CA LEU A 157 2.39 -11.24 2.87
C LEU A 157 3.16 -10.43 1.84
N SER A 158 4.41 -10.79 1.57
CA SER A 158 5.22 -10.16 0.51
C SER A 158 4.62 -10.41 -0.88
N TYR A 159 4.01 -11.57 -1.10
CA TYR A 159 3.30 -11.88 -2.35
C TYR A 159 2.01 -11.06 -2.48
N ILE A 160 1.19 -10.97 -1.42
CA ILE A 160 -0.03 -10.13 -1.42
C ILE A 160 0.34 -8.67 -1.68
N PHE A 161 1.43 -8.17 -1.06
CA PHE A 161 1.91 -6.81 -1.29
C PHE A 161 2.40 -6.57 -2.73
N GLU A 162 3.10 -7.53 -3.35
CA GLU A 162 3.48 -7.46 -4.76
C GLU A 162 2.24 -7.36 -5.67
N GLU A 163 1.24 -8.22 -5.46
CA GLU A 163 0.02 -8.20 -6.28
C GLU A 163 -0.83 -6.95 -6.05
N ALA A 164 -0.91 -6.47 -4.81
CA ALA A 164 -1.56 -5.20 -4.51
C ALA A 164 -0.86 -4.04 -5.22
N SER A 165 0.48 -4.02 -5.19
CA SER A 165 1.29 -3.00 -5.88
C SER A 165 1.09 -3.05 -7.39
N ARG A 166 1.00 -4.24 -7.99
CA ARG A 166 0.70 -4.40 -9.42
C ARG A 166 -0.69 -3.89 -9.77
N LEU A 167 -1.70 -4.22 -8.97
CA LEU A 167 -3.06 -3.74 -9.16
C LEU A 167 -3.14 -2.21 -9.05
N PHE A 168 -2.40 -1.61 -8.13
CA PHE A 168 -2.29 -0.15 -7.99
C PHE A 168 -1.61 0.50 -9.21
N LEU A 169 -0.49 -0.05 -9.68
CA LEU A 169 0.16 0.42 -10.90
C LEU A 169 -0.74 0.25 -12.13
N ASP A 170 -1.54 -0.81 -12.18
CA ASP A 170 -2.55 -1.02 -13.22
C ASP A 170 -3.67 0.03 -13.14
N ALA A 171 -4.10 0.41 -11.93
CA ALA A 171 -5.08 1.47 -11.73
C ALA A 171 -4.57 2.86 -12.18
N LEU A 172 -3.27 3.11 -12.06
CA LEU A 172 -2.63 4.34 -12.54
C LEU A 172 -2.39 4.37 -14.06
N ASN A 173 -2.64 3.27 -14.78
CA ASN A 173 -2.36 3.19 -16.21
C ASN A 173 -3.36 4.04 -17.02
N LYS A 174 -2.85 5.07 -17.68
CA LYS A 174 -3.63 6.03 -18.50
C LYS A 174 -4.20 5.44 -19.79
N SER A 175 -3.79 4.23 -20.19
CA SER A 175 -4.12 3.69 -21.51
C SER A 175 -5.61 3.40 -21.70
N ASP A 176 -6.31 2.85 -20.68
CA ASP A 176 -7.73 2.47 -20.79
C ASP A 176 -8.63 3.05 -19.68
N GLY A 177 -8.11 3.80 -18.71
CA GLY A 177 -8.89 4.46 -17.66
C GLY A 177 -9.48 3.55 -16.57
N SER A 178 -9.38 2.23 -16.69
CA SER A 178 -9.81 1.29 -15.65
C SER A 178 -9.08 -0.06 -15.78
N LEU A 179 -8.18 -0.35 -14.83
CA LEU A 179 -7.57 -1.66 -14.55
C LEU A 179 -7.35 -2.57 -15.80
N PRO A 180 -6.54 -2.15 -16.79
CA PRO A 180 -6.43 -2.84 -18.07
C PRO A 180 -5.81 -4.25 -17.95
N ASN A 181 -4.80 -4.43 -17.10
CA ASN A 181 -4.17 -5.74 -16.91
C ASN A 181 -5.08 -6.68 -16.14
N PHE A 182 -5.79 -6.19 -15.12
CA PHE A 182 -6.81 -6.96 -14.40
C PHE A 182 -7.91 -7.47 -15.33
N ARG A 183 -8.48 -6.57 -16.15
CA ARG A 183 -9.50 -6.93 -17.14
C ARG A 183 -8.99 -7.97 -18.13
N LEU A 184 -7.75 -7.81 -18.60
CA LEU A 184 -7.13 -8.78 -19.50
C LEU A 184 -6.91 -10.14 -18.83
N ALA A 185 -6.40 -10.19 -17.60
CA ALA A 185 -6.19 -11.44 -16.88
C ALA A 185 -7.50 -12.20 -16.66
N LEU A 186 -8.56 -11.49 -16.25
CA LEU A 186 -9.89 -12.08 -16.08
C LEU A 186 -10.46 -12.57 -17.42
N ALA A 187 -10.32 -11.79 -18.48
CA ALA A 187 -10.76 -12.17 -19.82
C ALA A 187 -10.05 -13.43 -20.32
N VAL A 188 -8.74 -13.54 -20.10
CA VAL A 188 -7.95 -14.71 -20.51
C VAL A 188 -8.35 -15.95 -19.73
N VAL A 189 -8.61 -15.83 -18.43
CA VAL A 189 -9.08 -16.96 -17.61
C VAL A 189 -10.46 -17.44 -18.08
N ILE A 190 -11.41 -16.52 -18.28
CA ILE A 190 -12.76 -16.86 -18.76
C ILE A 190 -12.69 -17.49 -20.16
N HIS A 191 -11.89 -16.91 -21.06
CA HIS A 191 -11.70 -17.41 -22.43
C HIS A 191 -11.10 -18.81 -22.43
N TYR A 192 -10.08 -19.05 -21.59
CA TYR A 192 -9.47 -20.36 -21.45
C TYR A 192 -10.44 -21.40 -20.92
N ILE A 193 -11.28 -21.06 -19.94
CA ILE A 193 -12.31 -21.98 -19.43
C ILE A 193 -13.33 -22.32 -20.52
N ARG A 194 -13.73 -21.34 -21.34
CA ARG A 194 -14.68 -21.53 -22.45
C ARG A 194 -14.10 -22.37 -23.60
N HIS A 195 -12.83 -22.16 -23.97
CA HIS A 195 -12.19 -22.76 -25.15
C HIS A 195 -11.10 -23.79 -24.82
N ARG A 196 -11.14 -24.37 -23.62
CA ARG A 196 -10.17 -25.33 -23.09
C ARG A 196 -9.81 -26.45 -24.08
N THR A 197 -10.80 -26.95 -24.81
CA THR A 197 -10.66 -28.10 -25.72
C THR A 197 -10.13 -27.72 -27.11
N GLU A 198 -10.13 -26.44 -27.46
CA GLU A 198 -9.75 -25.93 -28.78
C GLU A 198 -8.31 -25.39 -28.83
N LEU A 199 -7.63 -25.33 -27.69
CA LEU A 199 -6.27 -24.81 -27.54
C LEU A 199 -5.22 -25.94 -27.65
N VAL A 200 -4.58 -26.02 -28.81
CA VAL A 200 -3.45 -26.92 -29.10
C VAL A 200 -2.22 -26.54 -28.25
N GLU A 201 -1.42 -27.53 -27.84
CA GLU A 201 -0.16 -27.29 -27.12
C GLU A 201 0.89 -26.71 -28.07
N PRO A 202 1.64 -25.67 -27.68
CA PRO A 202 2.73 -25.17 -28.51
C PRO A 202 3.82 -26.25 -28.62
N GLU A 203 4.16 -26.67 -29.84
CA GLU A 203 5.28 -27.57 -30.10
C GLU A 203 6.60 -26.91 -29.64
N GLU A 204 7.42 -27.64 -28.89
CA GLU A 204 8.80 -27.22 -28.62
C GLU A 204 9.57 -27.33 -29.95
N PRO A 205 10.30 -26.30 -30.41
CA PRO A 205 11.05 -26.42 -31.66
C PRO A 205 12.17 -27.45 -31.47
N ASP A 206 12.16 -28.49 -32.30
CA ASP A 206 13.31 -29.38 -32.47
C ASP A 206 14.45 -28.60 -33.13
N ASP A 207 15.57 -28.48 -32.44
CA ASP A 207 16.80 -27.89 -32.98
C ASP A 207 17.39 -28.87 -34.02
N GLU A 208 17.15 -28.65 -35.32
CA GLU A 208 17.96 -29.29 -36.38
C GLU A 208 19.37 -28.68 -36.39
N PRO A 209 20.45 -29.48 -36.41
CA PRO A 209 21.81 -28.97 -36.46
C PRO A 209 22.10 -28.33 -37.82
N ALA A 210 22.51 -27.07 -37.80
CA ALA A 210 23.01 -26.36 -38.98
C ALA A 210 24.33 -27.00 -39.46
N ASP A 211 24.37 -27.35 -40.74
CA ASP A 211 25.52 -27.89 -41.46
C ASP A 211 26.51 -26.74 -41.78
N ASP A 212 27.59 -26.64 -41.00
CA ASP A 212 28.71 -25.73 -41.27
C ASP A 212 29.72 -26.42 -42.18
N GLY A 213 29.64 -26.15 -43.49
CA GLY A 213 30.68 -26.53 -44.44
C GLY A 213 31.79 -25.48 -44.52
N ALA A 214 33.01 -25.81 -44.07
CA ALA A 214 34.27 -25.33 -44.65
C ALA A 214 35.53 -26.06 -44.11
N ALA A 215 36.11 -26.88 -45.00
CA ALA A 215 37.55 -27.07 -45.28
C ALA A 215 38.51 -27.88 -44.37
N GLY A 216 39.05 -28.96 -44.98
CA GLY A 216 40.40 -29.54 -44.83
C GLY A 216 40.59 -30.55 -43.68
N ASP A 217 41.33 -31.65 -43.76
CA ASP A 217 42.10 -32.37 -44.79
C ASP A 217 42.54 -33.70 -44.13
N GLY A 218 42.68 -34.77 -44.92
CA GLY A 218 43.54 -35.95 -44.68
C GLY A 218 43.28 -36.90 -43.49
N GLY A 219 43.02 -38.19 -43.78
CA GLY A 219 43.39 -39.28 -42.86
C GLY A 219 42.53 -40.54 -42.88
N ASP A 220 43.15 -41.64 -43.28
CA ASP A 220 42.61 -42.97 -43.59
C ASP A 220 42.08 -43.84 -42.42
N GLU A 221 41.12 -44.70 -42.78
CA GLU A 221 40.91 -46.11 -42.40
C GLU A 221 40.55 -46.63 -40.97
N LEU A 222 39.45 -47.41 -40.97
CA LEU A 222 39.26 -48.76 -40.39
C LEU A 222 38.54 -48.99 -39.02
N ARG A 223 37.35 -49.61 -39.15
CA ARG A 223 36.72 -50.71 -38.36
C ARG A 223 36.70 -50.72 -36.81
N ARG A 224 35.44 -50.77 -36.32
CA ARG A 224 34.79 -51.88 -35.55
C ARG A 224 34.86 -51.88 -33.99
N SER A 225 33.64 -52.04 -33.44
CA SER A 225 33.18 -52.71 -32.19
C SER A 225 33.32 -52.07 -30.80
N ARG A 226 32.14 -51.83 -30.20
CA ARG A 226 31.68 -52.14 -28.82
C ARG A 226 32.73 -52.16 -27.69
N THR A 227 32.59 -51.28 -26.69
CA THR A 227 31.94 -51.55 -25.37
C THR A 227 32.13 -50.38 -24.39
N SER A 228 31.03 -49.96 -23.74
CA SER A 228 30.84 -49.45 -22.35
C SER A 228 31.71 -48.32 -21.74
N VAL A 229 31.00 -47.51 -20.95
CA VAL A 229 31.40 -46.70 -19.76
C VAL A 229 31.40 -45.17 -19.97
N VAL A 230 30.45 -44.51 -19.29
CA VAL A 230 30.25 -43.06 -19.07
C VAL A 230 31.28 -42.58 -18.03
N PRO A 231 31.99 -41.43 -18.15
CA PRO A 231 31.40 -40.11 -17.78
C PRO A 231 32.04 -38.84 -18.39
N GLY A 232 31.26 -37.76 -18.54
CA GLY A 232 31.81 -36.43 -18.81
C GLY A 232 30.82 -35.49 -19.49
N GLY A 233 30.31 -34.52 -18.73
CA GLY A 233 29.38 -33.52 -19.22
C GLY A 233 30.06 -32.34 -19.90
N ILE A 234 29.39 -31.81 -20.93
CA ILE A 234 29.37 -30.38 -21.27
C ILE A 234 27.91 -30.09 -21.66
N LEU A 235 27.12 -29.57 -20.72
CA LEU A 235 25.75 -29.15 -21.00
C LEU A 235 25.80 -27.76 -21.65
N HIS A 236 25.85 -27.71 -22.98
CA HIS A 236 25.72 -26.46 -23.72
C HIS A 236 24.37 -25.79 -23.40
N SER A 237 24.44 -24.48 -23.16
CA SER A 237 23.32 -23.57 -22.91
C SER A 237 22.31 -23.60 -24.05
N ARG A 238 21.19 -24.29 -23.85
CA ARG A 238 20.00 -24.25 -24.73
C ARG A 238 19.37 -22.86 -24.68
N GLY A 239 19.65 -22.04 -25.69
CA GLY A 239 18.98 -20.76 -25.93
C GLY A 239 17.57 -20.98 -26.48
N SER A 240 16.60 -21.17 -25.58
CA SER A 240 15.19 -21.29 -25.96
C SER A 240 14.53 -19.92 -26.08
N LEU A 241 14.10 -19.55 -27.29
CA LEU A 241 13.38 -18.32 -27.59
C LEU A 241 11.90 -18.33 -27.12
N LEU A 242 11.38 -19.45 -26.57
CA LEU A 242 9.97 -19.55 -26.15
C LEU A 242 9.69 -20.32 -24.84
N LEU A 243 10.70 -20.85 -24.14
CA LEU A 243 10.51 -21.50 -22.83
C LEU A 243 10.97 -20.70 -21.61
N THR A 244 11.48 -19.49 -21.78
CA THR A 244 11.67 -18.55 -20.66
C THR A 244 11.14 -17.18 -21.05
N ALA A 245 9.86 -16.90 -20.76
CA ALA A 245 9.46 -15.51 -20.58
C ALA A 245 10.31 -14.98 -19.41
N LYS A 246 11.28 -14.13 -19.74
CA LYS A 246 12.25 -13.54 -18.79
C LYS A 246 11.54 -12.65 -17.76
N ASP A 247 10.34 -12.18 -18.09
CA ASP A 247 9.52 -11.22 -17.33
C ASP A 247 8.03 -11.63 -17.27
N ASP A 248 7.27 -10.99 -16.38
CA ASP A 248 5.81 -11.14 -16.21
C ASP A 248 5.05 -10.94 -17.54
N PRO A 249 4.15 -11.86 -17.95
CA PRO A 249 3.35 -11.71 -19.17
C PRO A 249 2.48 -10.44 -19.19
N PHE A 250 2.22 -9.84 -18.02
CA PHE A 250 1.49 -8.60 -17.86
C PHE A 250 2.38 -7.34 -17.76
N LEU A 251 3.69 -7.41 -18.01
CA LEU A 251 4.55 -6.25 -18.27
C LEU A 251 4.75 -6.03 -19.78
N ASP A 252 4.50 -4.81 -20.27
CA ASP A 252 4.47 -4.45 -21.72
C ASP A 252 5.65 -3.54 -22.12
N ASP A 253 6.72 -3.54 -21.33
CA ASP A 253 7.88 -2.64 -21.49
C ASP A 253 9.01 -3.31 -22.31
N ASP A 254 9.66 -2.56 -23.21
CA ASP A 254 10.86 -2.96 -23.96
C ASP A 254 10.74 -4.24 -24.82
N LYS A 255 9.53 -4.52 -25.33
CA LYS A 255 9.19 -5.74 -26.09
C LYS A 255 9.34 -5.60 -27.62
N GLU A 256 10.10 -4.62 -28.10
CA GLU A 256 10.24 -4.35 -29.54
C GLU A 256 11.04 -5.43 -30.26
N GLU A 257 12.13 -5.91 -29.66
CA GLU A 257 12.96 -6.98 -30.22
C GLU A 257 12.17 -8.29 -30.38
N GLU A 258 11.29 -8.62 -29.42
CA GLU A 258 10.41 -9.80 -29.48
C GLU A 258 9.35 -9.69 -30.57
N ASP A 259 8.87 -8.48 -30.88
CA ASP A 259 7.96 -8.26 -32.01
C ASP A 259 8.67 -8.48 -33.33
N VAL A 260 9.86 -7.88 -33.49
CA VAL A 260 10.65 -8.01 -34.73
C VAL A 260 11.04 -9.46 -34.96
N ALA A 261 11.45 -10.20 -33.92
CA ALA A 261 11.78 -11.61 -34.03
C ALA A 261 10.58 -12.46 -34.49
N TRP A 262 9.37 -12.15 -34.01
CA TRP A 262 8.17 -12.84 -34.44
C TRP A 262 7.73 -12.46 -35.85
N GLU A 263 7.85 -11.20 -36.25
CA GLU A 263 7.58 -10.78 -37.62
C GLU A 263 8.48 -11.52 -38.61
N ARG A 264 9.75 -11.75 -38.26
CA ARG A 264 10.66 -12.61 -39.03
C ARG A 264 10.16 -14.04 -39.12
N LYS A 265 9.82 -14.66 -37.98
CA LYS A 265 9.31 -16.04 -37.95
C LYS A 265 8.04 -16.19 -38.77
N LYS A 266 7.10 -15.25 -38.65
CA LYS A 266 5.87 -15.24 -39.44
C LYS A 266 6.15 -15.13 -40.94
N ALA A 267 7.07 -14.26 -41.34
CA ALA A 267 7.48 -14.15 -42.74
C ALA A 267 8.17 -15.43 -43.26
N GLU A 268 8.93 -16.13 -42.42
CA GLU A 268 9.50 -17.43 -42.75
C GLU A 268 8.43 -18.52 -42.90
N ASP A 269 7.44 -18.57 -42.01
CA ASP A 269 6.34 -19.52 -42.08
C ASP A 269 5.46 -19.27 -43.31
N GLU A 270 5.16 -18.00 -43.64
CA GLU A 270 4.46 -17.61 -44.86
C GLU A 270 5.24 -18.02 -46.11
N ARG A 271 6.58 -17.88 -46.10
CA ARG A 271 7.45 -18.37 -47.19
C ARG A 271 7.44 -19.88 -47.31
N LYS A 272 7.49 -20.62 -46.18
CA LYS A 272 7.41 -22.10 -46.16
C LYS A 272 6.05 -22.60 -46.66
N GLN A 273 4.96 -21.96 -46.25
CA GLN A 273 3.61 -22.28 -46.74
C GLN A 273 3.47 -21.98 -48.23
N ALA A 274 3.91 -20.81 -48.69
CA ALA A 274 3.90 -20.47 -50.12
C ALA A 274 4.76 -21.44 -50.95
N ALA A 275 5.90 -21.89 -50.42
CA ALA A 275 6.74 -22.90 -51.05
C ALA A 275 6.08 -24.28 -51.09
N ALA A 276 5.38 -24.69 -50.02
CA ALA A 276 4.62 -25.94 -49.98
C ALA A 276 3.44 -25.93 -50.97
N GLU A 277 2.68 -24.83 -51.04
CA GLU A 277 1.60 -24.65 -52.02
C GLU A 277 2.16 -24.61 -53.47
N ALA A 278 3.32 -23.98 -53.67
CA ALA A 278 4.00 -23.99 -54.97
C ALA A 278 4.46 -25.42 -55.36
N ALA A 279 4.98 -26.20 -54.41
CA ALA A 279 5.36 -27.59 -54.61
C ALA A 279 4.16 -28.50 -54.90
N GLU A 280 3.04 -28.33 -54.18
CA GLU A 280 1.78 -29.04 -54.43
C GLU A 280 1.19 -28.69 -55.79
N SER A 281 1.26 -27.41 -56.19
CA SER A 281 0.85 -26.96 -57.53
C SER A 281 1.74 -27.52 -58.66
N ARG A 282 3.01 -27.83 -58.36
CA ARG A 282 3.97 -28.42 -59.29
C ARG A 282 3.78 -29.94 -59.40
N ALA A 283 3.47 -30.62 -58.30
CA ALA A 283 3.08 -32.03 -58.29
C ALA A 283 1.76 -32.26 -59.06
N ALA A 284 0.79 -31.35 -58.93
CA ALA A 284 -0.46 -31.40 -59.68
C ALA A 284 -0.32 -31.17 -61.21
N ARG A 285 0.82 -30.64 -61.69
CA ARG A 285 1.12 -30.48 -63.13
C ARG A 285 1.78 -31.69 -63.78
N LEU A 286 2.19 -32.70 -63.00
CA LEU A 286 2.86 -33.92 -63.47
C LEU A 286 1.93 -35.12 -63.64
N ALA A 287 0.61 -34.95 -63.47
CA ALA A 287 -0.39 -35.99 -63.77
C ALA A 287 -0.72 -36.00 -65.29
N PRO A 288 -0.88 -37.18 -65.93
CA PRO A 288 -1.10 -37.27 -67.37
C PRO A 288 -2.45 -36.65 -67.78
N VAL A 289 -2.43 -35.99 -68.94
CA VAL A 289 -3.54 -35.22 -69.53
C VAL A 289 -4.44 -36.16 -70.34
N ASP A 290 -5.68 -36.36 -69.91
CA ASP A 290 -6.78 -36.82 -70.77
C ASP A 290 -7.64 -35.61 -71.19
N GLU A 291 -8.05 -35.60 -72.47
CA GLU A 291 -8.87 -34.54 -73.08
C GLU A 291 -10.27 -34.48 -72.46
N GLU A 292 -10.63 -33.32 -71.87
CA GLU A 292 -11.99 -33.06 -71.40
C GLU A 292 -12.55 -31.68 -71.79
N ASP A 293 -13.86 -31.72 -72.05
CA ASP A 293 -14.83 -30.76 -72.58
C ASP A 293 -14.81 -29.32 -71.98
N PRO A 294 -15.22 -28.26 -72.71
CA PRO A 294 -15.10 -26.87 -72.25
C PRO A 294 -15.97 -26.51 -71.03
N LYS A 295 -17.04 -27.28 -70.77
CA LYS A 295 -17.93 -27.08 -69.60
C LYS A 295 -17.28 -27.53 -68.28
N THR A 296 -16.43 -28.56 -68.31
CA THR A 296 -15.62 -29.01 -67.17
C THR A 296 -14.51 -28.02 -66.87
N ARG A 297 -13.98 -27.30 -67.87
CA ARG A 297 -12.99 -26.23 -67.69
C ARG A 297 -13.52 -25.05 -66.86
N ALA A 298 -14.75 -24.61 -67.11
CA ALA A 298 -15.40 -23.54 -66.33
C ALA A 298 -15.70 -24.00 -64.89
N ARG A 299 -16.20 -25.23 -64.71
CA ARG A 299 -16.49 -25.80 -63.38
C ARG A 299 -15.23 -26.07 -62.56
N ASN A 300 -14.13 -26.47 -63.20
CA ASN A 300 -12.83 -26.68 -62.57
C ASN A 300 -12.07 -25.36 -62.33
N ARG A 301 -12.34 -24.32 -63.11
CA ARG A 301 -11.87 -22.94 -62.83
C ARG A 301 -12.66 -22.32 -61.68
N TRP A 302 -13.96 -22.57 -61.60
CA TRP A 302 -14.79 -22.17 -60.45
C TRP A 302 -14.48 -22.97 -59.18
N LYS A 303 -14.16 -24.28 -59.28
CA LYS A 303 -13.64 -25.06 -58.14
C LYS A 303 -12.24 -24.60 -57.73
N ARG A 304 -11.36 -24.24 -58.66
CA ARG A 304 -10.05 -23.65 -58.38
C ARG A 304 -10.15 -22.24 -57.80
N ILE A 305 -11.12 -21.43 -58.23
CA ILE A 305 -11.41 -20.14 -57.60
C ILE A 305 -12.05 -20.37 -56.23
N ARG A 306 -12.91 -21.37 -56.04
CA ARG A 306 -13.50 -21.69 -54.73
C ARG A 306 -12.48 -22.33 -53.78
N ALA A 307 -11.48 -23.05 -54.30
CA ALA A 307 -10.34 -23.58 -53.57
C ALA A 307 -9.32 -22.47 -53.28
N ALA A 308 -9.02 -21.59 -54.25
CA ALA A 308 -8.17 -20.41 -54.10
C ALA A 308 -8.80 -19.35 -53.17
N VAL A 309 -10.13 -19.26 -53.14
CA VAL A 309 -10.93 -18.45 -52.19
C VAL A 309 -11.03 -19.16 -50.85
N LYS A 310 -11.05 -20.50 -50.79
CA LYS A 310 -10.87 -21.24 -49.54
C LYS A 310 -9.44 -21.11 -48.99
N THR A 311 -8.41 -21.02 -49.83
CA THR A 311 -7.00 -20.86 -49.41
C THR A 311 -6.67 -19.40 -49.10
N THR A 312 -7.24 -18.42 -49.79
CA THR A 312 -7.16 -17.00 -49.39
C THR A 312 -8.04 -16.66 -48.17
N LEU A 313 -9.12 -17.42 -47.90
CA LEU A 313 -9.82 -17.42 -46.60
C LEU A 313 -9.11 -18.26 -45.52
N LEU A 314 -8.08 -19.04 -45.87
CA LEU A 314 -7.23 -19.76 -44.92
C LEU A 314 -5.96 -18.98 -44.54
N ILE A 315 -5.92 -17.66 -44.79
CA ILE A 315 -5.10 -16.75 -43.98
C ILE A 315 -5.79 -16.56 -42.61
N LYS A 316 -6.03 -17.66 -41.89
CA LYS A 316 -6.42 -17.59 -40.48
C LYS A 316 -6.12 -18.90 -39.75
N LYS A 317 -4.85 -19.06 -39.46
CA LYS A 317 -4.27 -19.54 -38.20
C LYS A 317 -2.83 -19.87 -38.54
N VAL A 318 -1.89 -19.06 -38.04
CA VAL A 318 -0.58 -19.64 -37.70
C VAL A 318 -0.91 -20.86 -36.83
N LYS A 319 -0.35 -22.03 -37.14
CA LYS A 319 -0.72 -23.33 -36.55
C LYS A 319 -0.75 -23.32 -35.01
N ASP A 320 -0.07 -22.34 -34.40
CA ASP A 320 0.08 -22.11 -32.97
C ASP A 320 -0.89 -21.06 -32.37
N GLU A 321 -1.76 -20.43 -33.15
CA GLU A 321 -2.72 -19.42 -32.68
C GLU A 321 -4.07 -20.07 -32.31
N GLY A 322 -4.31 -20.21 -31.00
CA GLY A 322 -5.63 -20.50 -30.45
C GLY A 322 -6.73 -19.51 -30.90
N PRO A 323 -8.02 -19.79 -30.64
CA PRO A 323 -9.11 -18.86 -30.96
C PRO A 323 -8.89 -17.49 -30.31
N ALA A 324 -9.14 -16.42 -31.07
CA ALA A 324 -9.06 -15.04 -30.57
C ALA A 324 -10.02 -14.84 -29.38
N ILE A 325 -9.68 -13.94 -28.46
CA ILE A 325 -10.55 -13.64 -27.32
C ILE A 325 -11.88 -13.08 -27.82
N ASP A 326 -12.98 -13.72 -27.44
CA ASP A 326 -14.32 -13.32 -27.87
C ASP A 326 -14.71 -11.95 -27.29
N LEU A 327 -15.41 -11.15 -28.10
CA LEU A 327 -15.97 -9.87 -27.66
C LEU A 327 -16.93 -10.04 -26.49
N SER A 328 -17.68 -11.15 -26.45
CA SER A 328 -18.59 -11.49 -25.34
C SER A 328 -17.87 -11.65 -24.00
N THR A 329 -16.61 -12.09 -24.02
CA THR A 329 -15.76 -12.21 -22.82
C THR A 329 -15.36 -10.83 -22.29
N PHE A 330 -14.99 -9.90 -23.17
CA PHE A 330 -14.71 -8.52 -22.75
C PHE A 330 -15.95 -7.79 -22.23
N VAL A 331 -17.13 -8.00 -22.85
CA VAL A 331 -18.39 -7.43 -22.35
C VAL A 331 -18.72 -7.94 -20.94
N LEU A 332 -18.52 -9.24 -20.68
CA LEU A 332 -18.74 -9.80 -19.34
C LEU A 332 -17.79 -9.19 -18.30
N VAL A 333 -16.50 -9.06 -18.65
CA VAL A 333 -15.50 -8.43 -17.79
C VAL A 333 -15.82 -6.95 -17.54
N ASP A 334 -16.36 -6.25 -18.53
CA ASP A 334 -16.73 -4.84 -18.40
C ASP A 334 -18.02 -4.63 -17.60
N ILE A 335 -18.93 -5.60 -17.58
CA ILE A 335 -20.07 -5.59 -16.64
C ILE A 335 -19.58 -5.82 -15.21
N VAL A 336 -18.68 -6.78 -15.02
CA VAL A 336 -18.14 -7.11 -13.70
C VAL A 336 -17.26 -5.97 -13.16
N CYS A 337 -16.42 -5.36 -14.00
CA CYS A 337 -15.33 -4.49 -13.53
C CYS A 337 -15.75 -3.01 -13.30
N PRO A 338 -16.10 -2.21 -14.32
CA PRO A 338 -16.57 -0.84 -14.09
C PRO A 338 -18.06 -0.73 -13.71
N VAL A 339 -18.97 -1.49 -14.33
CA VAL A 339 -20.42 -1.26 -14.16
C VAL A 339 -20.90 -1.66 -12.76
N LEU A 340 -20.57 -2.88 -12.32
CA LEU A 340 -20.98 -3.35 -10.99
C LEU A 340 -20.38 -2.47 -9.88
N PHE A 341 -19.12 -2.04 -10.04
CA PHE A 341 -18.45 -1.13 -9.12
C PHE A 341 -19.22 0.20 -8.98
N GLU A 342 -19.54 0.86 -10.10
CA GLU A 342 -20.23 2.15 -10.10
C GLU A 342 -21.64 2.03 -9.53
N VAL A 343 -22.39 0.99 -9.89
CA VAL A 343 -23.75 0.78 -9.39
C VAL A 343 -23.76 0.54 -7.87
N VAL A 344 -22.89 -0.34 -7.37
CA VAL A 344 -22.86 -0.69 -5.94
C VAL A 344 -22.38 0.47 -5.08
N THR A 345 -21.33 1.18 -5.51
CA THR A 345 -20.80 2.32 -4.76
C THR A 345 -21.75 3.52 -4.77
N ALA A 346 -22.40 3.81 -5.91
CA ALA A 346 -23.43 4.85 -5.99
C ALA A 346 -24.68 4.50 -5.17
N ALA A 347 -25.16 3.25 -5.23
CA ALA A 347 -26.30 2.81 -4.43
C ALA A 347 -26.03 2.94 -2.93
N SER A 348 -24.83 2.57 -2.47
CA SER A 348 -24.41 2.76 -1.07
C SER A 348 -24.43 4.22 -0.64
N MET A 349 -23.88 5.11 -1.48
CA MET A 349 -23.87 6.55 -1.22
C MET A 349 -25.29 7.11 -1.09
N VAL A 350 -26.18 6.78 -2.04
CA VAL A 350 -27.57 7.26 -2.06
C VAL A 350 -28.36 6.72 -0.87
N LEU A 351 -28.23 5.43 -0.54
CA LEU A 351 -28.90 4.82 0.61
C LEU A 351 -28.46 5.48 1.92
N LYS A 352 -27.14 5.70 2.09
CA LYS A 352 -26.62 6.33 3.30
C LYS A 352 -27.02 7.79 3.42
N PHE A 353 -26.95 8.55 2.33
CA PHE A 353 -27.46 9.92 2.29
C PHE A 353 -28.95 9.99 2.66
N ALA A 354 -29.78 9.10 2.13
CA ALA A 354 -31.21 9.06 2.43
C ALA A 354 -31.50 8.74 3.91
N THR A 355 -30.62 8.02 4.60
CA THR A 355 -30.77 7.67 6.02
C THR A 355 -30.22 8.71 6.98
N SER A 356 -29.05 9.30 6.70
CA SER A 356 -28.34 10.20 7.64
C SER A 356 -28.49 11.68 7.32
N TRP A 357 -28.97 12.04 6.12
CA TRP A 357 -28.99 13.43 5.61
C TRP A 357 -27.62 14.14 5.66
N SER A 358 -26.54 13.36 5.77
CA SER A 358 -25.17 13.85 5.91
C SER A 358 -24.35 13.48 4.68
N MET A 359 -23.83 14.51 3.99
CA MET A 359 -22.98 14.32 2.82
C MET A 359 -21.63 13.66 3.17
N SER A 360 -21.08 13.91 4.36
CA SER A 360 -19.83 13.28 4.81
C SER A 360 -20.02 11.78 5.03
N ASP A 361 -21.14 11.37 5.62
CA ASP A 361 -21.43 9.95 5.88
C ASP A 361 -21.71 9.19 4.59
N ALA A 362 -22.41 9.83 3.65
CA ALA A 362 -22.65 9.27 2.32
C ALA A 362 -21.34 9.08 1.55
N PHE A 363 -20.44 10.06 1.59
CA PHE A 363 -19.11 9.96 0.98
C PHE A 363 -18.26 8.88 1.65
N LEU A 364 -18.28 8.79 2.98
CA LEU A 364 -17.57 7.74 3.71
C LEU A 364 -18.06 6.34 3.30
N ALA A 365 -19.38 6.16 3.16
CA ALA A 365 -19.96 4.91 2.71
C ALA A 365 -19.60 4.54 1.27
N TYR A 366 -19.47 5.54 0.39
CA TYR A 366 -18.93 5.35 -0.97
C TYR A 366 -17.49 4.83 -0.92
N VAL A 367 -16.62 5.48 -0.15
CA VAL A 367 -15.21 5.08 -0.01
C VAL A 367 -15.08 3.70 0.62
N GLN A 368 -15.84 3.40 1.68
CA GLN A 368 -15.85 2.09 2.34
C GLN A 368 -16.27 0.98 1.37
N MET A 369 -17.37 1.17 0.64
CA MET A 369 -17.81 0.17 -0.34
C MET A 369 -16.81 0.01 -1.48
N GLY A 370 -16.26 1.12 -1.98
CA GLY A 370 -15.22 1.10 -3.01
C GLY A 370 -13.97 0.33 -2.54
N PHE A 371 -13.55 0.54 -1.29
CA PHE A 371 -12.43 -0.15 -0.67
C PHE A 371 -12.65 -1.67 -0.63
N TRP A 372 -13.79 -2.13 -0.10
CA TRP A 372 -14.10 -3.57 -0.05
C TRP A 372 -14.19 -4.20 -1.43
N PHE A 373 -14.75 -3.47 -2.41
CA PHE A 373 -14.87 -3.95 -3.77
C PHE A 373 -13.51 -4.11 -4.47
N VAL A 374 -12.62 -3.11 -4.31
CA VAL A 374 -11.24 -3.20 -4.81
C VAL A 374 -10.44 -4.26 -4.06
N GLY A 375 -10.71 -4.49 -2.77
CA GLY A 375 -10.18 -5.63 -2.03
C GLY A 375 -10.62 -6.98 -2.63
N GLY A 376 -11.89 -7.10 -3.02
CA GLY A 376 -12.38 -8.26 -3.78
C GLY A 376 -11.70 -8.40 -5.15
N TYR A 377 -11.45 -7.29 -5.85
CA TYR A 377 -10.68 -7.28 -7.10
C TYR A 377 -9.24 -7.72 -6.90
N LEU A 378 -8.61 -7.37 -5.79
CA LEU A 378 -7.28 -7.87 -5.47
C LEU A 378 -7.27 -9.39 -5.33
N VAL A 379 -8.26 -9.99 -4.65
CA VAL A 379 -8.35 -11.46 -4.54
C VAL A 379 -8.55 -12.10 -5.92
N LEU A 380 -9.47 -11.57 -6.73
CA LEU A 380 -9.71 -12.05 -8.09
C LEU A 380 -8.47 -11.89 -8.97
N TRP A 381 -7.76 -10.76 -8.84
CA TRP A 381 -6.52 -10.46 -9.54
C TRP A 381 -5.44 -11.45 -9.18
N MET A 382 -5.21 -11.72 -7.90
CA MET A 382 -4.22 -12.69 -7.44
C MET A 382 -4.49 -14.08 -8.03
N ILE A 383 -5.75 -14.54 -8.01
CA ILE A 383 -6.12 -15.84 -8.58
C ILE A 383 -5.90 -15.85 -10.10
N ALA A 384 -6.37 -14.81 -10.79
CA ALA A 384 -6.29 -14.73 -12.25
C ALA A 384 -4.85 -14.57 -12.74
N HIS A 385 -4.07 -13.69 -12.12
CA HIS A 385 -2.65 -13.48 -12.42
C HIS A 385 -1.83 -14.73 -12.12
N PHE A 386 -2.00 -15.35 -10.96
CA PHE A 386 -1.29 -16.59 -10.63
C PHE A 386 -1.57 -17.70 -11.64
N TRP A 387 -2.84 -17.91 -12.00
CA TRP A 387 -3.23 -18.97 -12.92
C TRP A 387 -2.74 -18.69 -14.36
N SER A 388 -2.93 -17.47 -14.84
CA SER A 388 -2.50 -17.06 -16.19
C SER A 388 -0.97 -17.00 -16.34
N SER A 389 -0.26 -16.60 -15.29
CA SER A 389 1.21 -16.60 -15.26
C SER A 389 1.80 -18.01 -15.18
N ARG A 390 1.12 -18.99 -14.56
CA ARG A 390 1.60 -20.38 -14.49
C ARG A 390 1.32 -21.17 -15.77
N ASN A 391 0.19 -20.92 -16.43
CA ASN A 391 -0.24 -21.70 -17.59
C ASN A 391 0.40 -21.21 -18.89
N LYS A 392 1.23 -22.06 -19.54
CA LYS A 392 1.89 -21.77 -20.82
C LYS A 392 0.89 -21.28 -21.89
N LYS A 393 -0.29 -21.91 -22.00
CA LYS A 393 -1.31 -21.57 -23.02
C LYS A 393 -1.87 -20.16 -22.82
N MET A 394 -2.18 -19.79 -21.58
CA MET A 394 -2.71 -18.46 -21.24
C MET A 394 -1.69 -17.35 -21.52
N ARG A 395 -0.41 -17.58 -21.25
CA ARG A 395 0.65 -16.60 -21.54
C ARG A 395 0.77 -16.28 -23.04
N VAL A 396 0.63 -17.29 -23.90
CA VAL A 396 0.62 -17.09 -25.35
C VAL A 396 -0.57 -16.23 -25.77
N ILE A 397 -1.75 -16.44 -25.16
CA ILE A 397 -2.94 -15.60 -25.41
C ILE A 397 -2.69 -14.15 -25.00
N VAL A 398 -2.12 -13.92 -23.81
CA VAL A 398 -1.77 -12.56 -23.33
C VAL A 398 -0.77 -11.87 -24.27
N SER A 399 0.30 -12.57 -24.64
CA SER A 399 1.33 -12.05 -25.55
C SER A 399 0.73 -11.68 -26.92
N ASN A 400 -0.09 -12.57 -27.49
CA ASN A 400 -0.77 -12.31 -28.77
C ASN A 400 -1.71 -11.11 -28.69
N TYR A 401 -2.48 -10.98 -27.61
CA TYR A 401 -3.35 -9.82 -27.39
C TYR A 401 -2.54 -8.52 -27.32
N ARG A 402 -1.45 -8.49 -26.55
CA ARG A 402 -0.60 -7.30 -26.38
C ARG A 402 0.12 -6.90 -27.65
N ARG A 403 0.66 -7.87 -28.39
CA ARG A 403 1.25 -7.61 -29.71
C ARG A 403 0.25 -6.96 -30.65
N ARG A 404 -0.96 -7.53 -30.78
CA ARG A 404 -2.03 -6.94 -31.62
C ARG A 404 -2.36 -5.52 -31.16
N ARG A 405 -2.43 -5.27 -29.86
CA ARG A 405 -2.66 -3.95 -29.29
C ARG A 405 -1.53 -2.96 -29.59
N ARG A 406 -0.27 -3.38 -29.58
CA ARG A 406 0.89 -2.54 -29.95
C ARG A 406 0.88 -2.18 -31.44
N ILE A 407 0.59 -3.13 -32.32
CA ILE A 407 0.43 -2.90 -33.76
C ILE A 407 -0.66 -1.85 -34.00
N MET A 408 -1.81 -2.00 -33.36
CA MET A 408 -2.91 -1.01 -33.45
C MET A 408 -2.48 0.38 -32.95
N ARG A 409 -1.78 0.46 -31.81
CA ARG A 409 -1.28 1.74 -31.28
C ARG A 409 -0.29 2.41 -32.24
N ARG A 410 0.65 1.64 -32.83
CA ARG A 410 1.60 2.17 -33.83
C ARG A 410 0.86 2.72 -35.06
N ALA A 411 -0.18 2.02 -35.54
CA ALA A 411 -1.00 2.47 -36.66
C ALA A 411 -1.75 3.79 -36.35
N VAL A 412 -2.38 3.90 -35.18
CA VAL A 412 -3.06 5.14 -34.75
C VAL A 412 -2.07 6.31 -34.62
N SER A 413 -0.91 6.09 -33.99
CA SER A 413 0.13 7.13 -33.86
C SER A 413 0.73 7.55 -35.21
N ALA A 414 0.79 6.64 -36.20
CA ALA A 414 1.20 6.99 -37.56
C ALA A 414 0.18 7.90 -38.24
N LEU A 415 -1.12 7.64 -38.09
CA LEU A 415 -2.20 8.49 -38.60
C LEU A 415 -2.21 9.87 -37.94
N GLU A 416 -2.03 9.95 -36.61
CA GLU A 416 -1.94 11.24 -35.93
C GLU A 416 -0.74 12.07 -36.37
N ARG A 417 0.42 11.43 -36.58
CA ARG A 417 1.61 12.10 -37.13
C ARG A 417 1.37 12.59 -38.54
N LYS A 418 0.69 11.80 -39.38
CA LYS A 418 0.30 12.21 -40.75
C LYS A 418 -0.62 13.43 -40.72
N LYS A 419 -1.66 13.44 -39.88
CA LYS A 419 -2.55 14.61 -39.70
C LYS A 419 -1.80 15.85 -39.18
N ARG A 420 -0.91 15.69 -38.20
CA ARG A 420 -0.08 16.81 -37.71
C ARG A 420 0.87 17.32 -38.78
N ALA A 421 1.50 16.44 -39.55
CA ALA A 421 2.35 16.82 -40.67
C ALA A 421 1.57 17.57 -41.75
N GLU A 422 0.34 17.13 -42.07
CA GLU A 422 -0.56 17.83 -42.99
C GLU A 422 -0.98 19.21 -42.45
N HIS A 423 -1.27 19.33 -41.15
CA HIS A 423 -1.57 20.63 -40.51
C HIS A 423 -0.36 21.55 -40.47
N LEU A 424 0.82 21.04 -40.13
CA LEU A 424 2.07 21.80 -40.13
C LEU A 424 2.46 22.23 -41.55
N TRP A 425 2.22 21.37 -42.55
CA TRP A 425 2.41 21.68 -43.95
C TRP A 425 1.42 22.74 -44.44
N LEU A 426 0.14 22.65 -44.06
CA LEU A 426 -0.87 23.70 -44.33
C LEU A 426 -0.49 25.04 -43.68
N LEU A 427 0.10 25.01 -42.48
CA LEU A 427 0.62 26.19 -41.79
C LEU A 427 1.83 26.80 -42.53
N ASP A 428 2.76 25.97 -43.01
CA ASP A 428 3.92 26.41 -43.82
C ASP A 428 3.50 26.95 -45.19
N VAL A 429 2.54 26.31 -45.87
CA VAL A 429 1.96 26.81 -47.13
C VAL A 429 1.20 28.11 -46.90
N GLY A 430 0.44 28.24 -45.80
CA GLY A 430 -0.21 29.48 -45.40
C GLY A 430 0.79 30.60 -45.11
N PHE A 431 1.90 30.28 -44.45
CA PHE A 431 3.00 31.22 -44.18
C PHE A 431 3.69 31.67 -45.47
N ARG A 432 3.95 30.75 -46.40
CA ARG A 432 4.51 31.04 -47.75
C ARG A 432 3.55 31.86 -48.61
N PHE A 433 2.24 31.62 -48.52
CA PHE A 433 1.21 32.41 -49.21
C PHE A 433 1.15 33.85 -48.67
N ILE A 434 1.14 34.03 -47.35
CA ILE A 434 1.18 35.36 -46.72
C ILE A 434 2.46 36.11 -47.09
N HIS A 435 3.61 35.43 -47.11
CA HIS A 435 4.88 36.03 -47.53
C HIS A 435 4.86 36.46 -49.00
N HIS A 436 4.35 35.63 -49.91
CA HIS A 436 4.28 35.96 -51.34
C HIS A 436 3.22 37.03 -51.67
N VAL A 437 2.05 36.99 -51.03
CA VAL A 437 1.00 38.01 -51.22
C VAL A 437 1.39 39.33 -50.56
N GLY A 438 2.08 39.30 -49.42
CA GLY A 438 2.64 40.48 -48.77
C GLY A 438 3.72 41.18 -49.61
N VAL A 439 4.52 40.42 -50.37
CA VAL A 439 5.50 40.97 -51.33
C VAL A 439 4.82 41.49 -52.62
N ALA A 440 3.69 40.91 -53.04
CA ALA A 440 2.97 41.32 -54.24
C ALA A 440 2.10 42.59 -54.05
N LEU A 441 1.71 42.93 -52.82
CA LEU A 441 0.88 44.10 -52.50
C LEU A 441 1.65 45.40 -52.24
N HIS A 442 2.98 45.41 -52.39
CA HIS A 442 3.79 46.63 -52.30
C HIS A 442 4.63 46.84 -53.57
N PRO A 443 4.16 47.64 -54.55
CA PRO A 443 5.03 48.13 -55.61
C PRO A 443 5.79 49.37 -55.12
N THR A 444 7.12 49.31 -55.25
CA THR A 444 8.09 50.42 -55.22
C THR A 444 8.42 51.07 -53.86
N PHE A 445 9.60 50.74 -53.32
CA PHE A 445 10.66 51.75 -53.08
C PHE A 445 12.03 51.07 -52.91
N CYS A 446 12.85 51.13 -53.97
CA CYS A 446 14.30 50.99 -53.85
C CYS A 446 14.88 52.34 -53.42
N PHE A 447 15.69 52.39 -52.35
CA PHE A 447 17.12 52.75 -52.40
C PHE A 447 17.73 53.05 -51.03
N ASN A 448 19.03 52.75 -50.95
CA ASN A 448 20.07 53.25 -50.04
C ASN A 448 20.25 52.61 -48.66
N LYS A 449 21.05 51.53 -48.63
CA LYS A 449 22.14 51.45 -47.64
C LYS A 449 23.33 50.60 -48.10
N ALA A 450 23.85 50.87 -49.30
CA ALA A 450 25.20 50.48 -49.67
C ALA A 450 26.20 51.52 -49.15
N ASN A 451 26.48 51.51 -47.83
CA ASN A 451 27.72 52.06 -47.25
C ASN A 451 27.76 51.83 -45.72
N LYS A 452 28.13 50.63 -45.27
CA LYS A 452 28.91 50.43 -44.03
C LYS A 452 29.44 49.00 -43.79
N ASP A 453 29.76 48.25 -44.84
CA ASP A 453 30.52 47.00 -44.73
C ASP A 453 32.04 47.30 -44.71
N ARG A 454 32.57 47.65 -43.53
CA ARG A 454 33.99 47.50 -43.09
C ARG A 454 34.24 48.30 -41.81
N LYS A 455 33.67 47.86 -40.67
CA LYS A 455 34.21 48.06 -39.30
C LYS A 455 33.13 47.66 -38.29
N LYS A 456 33.08 46.35 -37.99
CA LYS A 456 32.58 45.74 -36.74
C LYS A 456 32.65 44.21 -36.89
N ARG A 457 33.86 43.68 -37.09
CA ARG A 457 34.20 42.39 -36.47
C ARG A 457 34.51 42.70 -35.01
N VAL A 458 34.16 41.79 -34.10
CA VAL A 458 34.25 41.85 -32.63
C VAL A 458 32.95 42.28 -31.92
N LYS A 459 32.05 41.31 -31.69
CA LYS A 459 31.47 40.93 -30.37
C LYS A 459 30.24 40.01 -30.54
N ALA A 460 30.43 38.72 -30.18
CA ALA A 460 29.50 37.78 -29.51
C ALA A 460 28.07 37.53 -30.10
N PRO A 461 27.29 36.57 -29.57
CA PRO A 461 27.12 35.24 -30.16
C PRO A 461 25.68 34.93 -30.59
N ALA A 462 25.50 33.75 -31.21
CA ALA A 462 24.24 33.19 -31.67
C ALA A 462 23.40 32.64 -30.51
N ASP A 463 22.15 33.08 -30.41
CA ASP A 463 21.09 32.45 -29.62
C ASP A 463 20.07 31.83 -30.58
N GLU A 464 20.13 30.50 -30.66
CA GLU A 464 19.11 29.64 -31.25
C GLU A 464 18.10 29.29 -30.14
N VAL A 465 16.92 29.90 -30.22
CA VAL A 465 15.83 29.70 -29.26
C VAL A 465 15.22 28.31 -29.47
N THR A 466 15.57 27.37 -28.59
CA THR A 466 14.85 26.09 -28.44
C THR A 466 13.99 26.17 -27.18
N ILE A 467 12.68 25.98 -27.35
CA ILE A 467 11.66 25.98 -26.30
C ILE A 467 11.73 24.64 -25.51
N PRO A 468 11.73 24.64 -24.17
CA PRO A 468 11.96 23.44 -23.37
C PRO A 468 10.67 22.63 -23.13
N ILE A 469 10.78 21.31 -23.22
CA ILE A 469 9.84 20.36 -22.57
C ILE A 469 10.57 19.78 -21.37
N ALA A 470 9.98 20.00 -20.20
CA ALA A 470 10.47 19.53 -18.91
C ALA A 470 10.34 18.00 -18.76
N THR A 471 11.40 17.37 -18.24
CA THR A 471 11.29 16.14 -17.43
C THR A 471 12.28 16.21 -16.27
N SER A 472 11.68 16.32 -15.08
CA SER A 472 12.13 15.98 -13.72
C SER A 472 13.63 15.75 -13.44
N GLU A 473 14.14 16.61 -12.56
CA GLU A 473 15.27 16.36 -11.68
C GLU A 473 15.04 15.18 -10.73
N TYR A 474 16.10 14.41 -10.50
CA TYR A 474 16.39 13.76 -9.22
C TYR A 474 17.77 14.26 -8.78
N ILE A 475 17.80 15.10 -7.74
CA ILE A 475 19.02 15.52 -7.07
C ILE A 475 19.28 14.53 -5.94
N SER A 476 20.49 13.94 -5.91
CA SER A 476 21.11 13.51 -4.66
C SER A 476 22.41 14.27 -4.50
N SER A 477 22.39 15.15 -3.51
CA SER A 477 23.50 15.94 -3.01
C SER A 477 24.54 15.07 -2.31
N THR A 478 25.83 15.34 -2.51
CA THR A 478 26.78 15.31 -1.40
C THR A 478 27.85 16.39 -1.60
N THR A 479 27.85 17.31 -0.64
CA THR A 479 28.79 18.41 -0.42
C THR A 479 30.19 17.92 0.01
N ALA A 480 31.24 18.55 -0.50
CA ALA A 480 32.50 18.73 0.24
C ALA A 480 33.16 20.07 -0.16
N ARG A 481 33.69 20.76 0.85
CA ARG A 481 34.08 22.17 0.91
C ARG A 481 35.60 22.33 0.73
N ALA A 482 35.98 23.49 0.17
CA ALA A 482 37.18 24.29 0.42
C ALA A 482 38.55 23.91 -0.21
N GLY A 483 39.20 24.93 -0.83
CA GLY A 483 40.64 25.17 -0.66
C GLY A 483 41.55 25.28 -1.91
N VAL A 484 41.64 26.50 -2.49
CA VAL A 484 42.87 27.28 -2.82
C VAL A 484 43.98 26.71 -3.76
N GLU A 485 44.26 27.55 -4.79
CA GLU A 485 45.50 27.84 -5.56
C GLU A 485 46.15 26.87 -6.57
N ALA A 486 46.09 27.32 -7.83
CA ALA A 486 47.13 27.48 -8.86
C ALA A 486 48.39 26.59 -8.87
N GLY A 487 48.63 25.91 -10.01
CA GLY A 487 49.96 25.45 -10.41
C GLY A 487 49.99 24.46 -11.57
N ALA A 488 50.39 24.96 -12.75
CA ALA A 488 51.12 24.28 -13.84
C ALA A 488 50.66 22.91 -14.39
N ASP A 489 50.08 23.02 -15.59
CA ASP A 489 50.19 22.17 -16.79
C ASP A 489 51.10 20.91 -16.73
N ALA A 490 50.45 19.73 -16.77
CA ALA A 490 50.97 18.52 -17.41
C ALA A 490 49.81 17.53 -17.66
N GLY A 491 49.46 17.35 -18.95
CA GLY A 491 48.61 16.31 -19.57
C GLY A 491 47.65 15.49 -18.69
N ARG A 492 46.35 15.82 -18.75
CA ARG A 492 45.27 15.05 -18.09
C ARG A 492 44.51 14.20 -19.12
N PRO A 493 44.38 12.86 -18.95
CA PRO A 493 43.47 12.06 -19.75
C PRO A 493 42.01 12.38 -19.36
N ASP A 494 41.11 12.38 -20.34
CA ASP A 494 39.68 12.72 -20.20
C ASP A 494 39.04 12.05 -18.98
N ALA A 495 38.47 12.85 -18.07
CA ALA A 495 37.87 12.37 -16.82
C ALA A 495 36.75 11.32 -17.03
N THR A 496 36.13 11.30 -18.21
CA THR A 496 35.14 10.29 -18.64
C THR A 496 35.79 8.94 -18.93
N THR A 497 37.01 8.90 -19.47
CA THR A 497 37.75 7.65 -19.73
C THR A 497 38.30 7.03 -18.47
N VAL A 498 38.71 7.83 -17.48
CA VAL A 498 39.16 7.35 -16.16
C VAL A 498 37.99 6.81 -15.33
N TYR A 499 36.81 7.45 -15.43
CA TYR A 499 35.60 6.94 -14.78
C TYR A 499 35.09 5.66 -15.44
N ALA A 500 35.07 5.60 -16.78
CA ALA A 500 34.68 4.41 -17.54
C ALA A 500 35.63 3.23 -17.29
N SER A 501 36.95 3.46 -17.30
CA SER A 501 37.96 2.42 -17.02
C SER A 501 37.94 1.95 -15.56
N ARG A 502 37.70 2.83 -14.58
CA ARG A 502 37.42 2.39 -13.19
C ARG A 502 36.15 1.56 -13.11
N LEU A 503 35.10 1.94 -13.82
CA LEU A 503 33.84 1.18 -13.85
C LEU A 503 34.07 -0.21 -14.47
N GLN A 504 34.87 -0.28 -15.54
CA GLN A 504 35.26 -1.51 -16.23
C GLN A 504 36.14 -2.40 -15.34
N GLN A 505 37.13 -1.84 -14.65
CA GLN A 505 37.93 -2.57 -13.66
C GLN A 505 37.09 -3.07 -12.48
N ILE A 506 36.12 -2.28 -12.00
CA ILE A 506 35.17 -2.71 -10.97
C ILE A 506 34.26 -3.83 -11.50
N GLN A 507 33.85 -3.78 -12.76
CA GLN A 507 33.05 -4.83 -13.40
C GLN A 507 33.85 -6.11 -13.61
N GLU A 508 35.10 -6.01 -14.05
CA GLU A 508 36.03 -7.13 -14.23
C GLU A 508 36.43 -7.75 -12.88
N PHE A 509 36.70 -6.93 -11.87
CA PHE A 509 36.93 -7.40 -10.50
C PHE A 509 35.68 -8.10 -9.95
N ARG A 510 34.49 -7.54 -10.17
CA ARG A 510 33.22 -8.17 -9.78
C ARG A 510 32.99 -9.48 -10.55
N ALA A 511 33.34 -9.55 -11.83
CA ALA A 511 33.26 -10.77 -12.64
C ALA A 511 34.26 -11.85 -12.19
N TRP A 512 35.47 -11.44 -11.81
CA TRP A 512 36.52 -12.30 -11.26
C TRP A 512 36.16 -12.84 -9.87
N VAL A 513 35.59 -12.01 -9.00
CA VAL A 513 35.01 -12.45 -7.72
C VAL A 513 33.79 -13.35 -7.96
N HIS A 514 32.97 -13.08 -8.99
CA HIS A 514 31.82 -13.91 -9.35
C HIS A 514 32.22 -15.30 -9.87
N SER A 515 33.28 -15.42 -10.67
CA SER A 515 33.74 -16.71 -11.22
C SER A 515 34.42 -17.59 -10.18
N ARG A 516 35.03 -16.99 -9.15
CA ARG A 516 35.64 -17.71 -8.02
C ARG A 516 34.66 -18.09 -6.91
N ASN A 517 33.44 -17.55 -6.90
CA ASN A 517 32.46 -17.87 -5.87
C ASN A 517 31.69 -19.15 -6.25
N PRO A 518 31.89 -20.30 -5.58
CA PRO A 518 31.21 -21.55 -5.90
C PRO A 518 29.68 -21.44 -5.77
N TRP A 519 29.19 -20.45 -5.02
CA TRP A 519 27.77 -20.12 -4.89
C TRP A 519 27.09 -19.85 -6.25
N HIS A 520 27.82 -19.31 -7.23
CA HIS A 520 27.28 -19.01 -8.55
C HIS A 520 27.21 -20.20 -9.50
N ASN A 521 27.90 -21.29 -9.18
CA ASN A 521 27.92 -22.51 -9.99
C ASN A 521 26.85 -23.52 -9.55
N LEU A 522 26.26 -23.34 -8.36
CA LEU A 522 25.16 -24.16 -7.87
C LEU A 522 23.86 -23.86 -8.61
N SER A 523 23.04 -24.90 -8.86
CA SER A 523 21.70 -24.71 -9.43
C SER A 523 20.81 -23.90 -8.47
N LEU A 524 19.82 -23.17 -9.02
CA LEU A 524 18.91 -22.35 -8.20
C LEU A 524 18.17 -23.18 -7.14
N ASN A 525 17.85 -24.44 -7.43
CA ASN A 525 17.19 -25.34 -6.49
C ASN A 525 18.09 -25.68 -5.30
N VAL A 526 19.37 -25.99 -5.57
CA VAL A 526 20.34 -26.30 -4.51
C VAL A 526 20.59 -25.08 -3.63
N ARG A 527 20.71 -23.88 -4.24
CA ARG A 527 20.82 -22.63 -3.46
C ARG A 527 19.60 -22.38 -2.57
N ALA A 528 18.39 -22.62 -3.07
CA ALA A 528 17.17 -22.44 -2.29
C ALA A 528 17.11 -23.39 -1.09
N VAL A 529 17.47 -24.67 -1.27
CA VAL A 529 17.49 -25.65 -0.18
C VAL A 529 18.55 -25.30 0.87
N ILE A 530 19.77 -24.92 0.44
CA ILE A 530 20.83 -24.49 1.36
C ILE A 530 20.39 -23.25 2.14
N LEU A 531 19.85 -22.25 1.47
CA LEU A 531 19.36 -21.03 2.14
C LEU A 531 18.21 -21.31 3.09
N LEU A 532 17.29 -22.21 2.74
CA LEU A 532 16.20 -22.60 3.63
C LEU A 532 16.73 -23.29 4.90
N ALA A 533 17.70 -24.20 4.76
CA ALA A 533 18.36 -24.83 5.89
C ALA A 533 19.12 -23.81 6.77
N LEU A 534 19.81 -22.84 6.15
CA LEU A 534 20.47 -21.75 6.86
C LEU A 534 19.47 -20.82 7.56
N VAL A 535 18.32 -20.51 6.96
CA VAL A 535 17.25 -19.75 7.59
C VAL A 535 16.78 -20.49 8.85
N ILE A 536 16.47 -21.78 8.76
CA ILE A 536 16.02 -22.56 9.93
C ILE A 536 17.11 -22.63 11.01
N GLY A 537 18.36 -22.90 10.63
CA GLY A 537 19.47 -22.98 11.58
C GLY A 537 19.79 -21.65 12.27
N SER A 538 19.82 -20.55 11.52
CA SER A 538 20.01 -19.20 12.08
C SER A 538 18.81 -18.71 12.88
N ALA A 539 17.61 -19.18 12.55
CA ALA A 539 16.41 -18.91 13.33
C ALA A 539 16.51 -19.58 14.71
N LEU A 540 16.90 -20.86 14.78
CA LEU A 540 17.17 -21.53 16.07
C LEU A 540 18.29 -20.83 16.85
N LEU A 541 19.35 -20.40 16.17
CA LEU A 541 20.42 -19.60 16.79
C LEU A 541 19.90 -18.25 17.33
N SER A 542 18.84 -17.69 16.75
CA SER A 542 18.25 -16.42 17.20
C SER A 542 17.57 -16.55 18.57
N LEU A 543 17.14 -17.75 18.97
CA LEU A 543 16.58 -17.99 20.30
C LEU A 543 17.64 -17.88 21.40
N GLU A 544 18.88 -18.28 21.09
CA GLU A 544 20.04 -18.17 21.99
C GLU A 544 20.66 -16.76 21.94
N SER A 545 20.90 -16.25 20.74
CA SER A 545 21.50 -14.93 20.53
C SER A 545 20.82 -14.20 19.38
N PHE A 546 19.91 -13.29 19.74
CA PHE A 546 19.19 -12.45 18.77
C PHE A 546 20.13 -11.66 17.85
N PHE A 547 21.11 -10.95 18.43
CA PHE A 547 22.01 -10.07 17.67
C PHE A 547 22.94 -10.81 16.70
N ILE A 548 23.10 -12.12 16.85
CA ILE A 548 23.90 -12.95 15.93
C ILE A 548 22.97 -13.70 14.97
N GLY A 549 21.96 -14.38 15.50
CA GLY A 549 21.04 -15.19 14.70
C GLY A 549 20.19 -14.35 13.75
N TRP A 550 19.63 -13.23 14.20
CA TRP A 550 18.70 -12.43 13.39
C TRP A 550 19.37 -11.78 12.17
N PRO A 551 20.56 -11.15 12.25
CA PRO A 551 21.23 -10.62 11.06
C PRO A 551 21.59 -11.69 10.04
N ILE A 552 22.03 -12.87 10.50
CA ILE A 552 22.33 -14.02 9.62
C ILE A 552 21.04 -14.49 8.93
N MET A 553 19.96 -14.67 9.70
CA MET A 553 18.67 -15.07 9.15
C MET A 553 18.14 -14.02 8.16
N GLY A 554 18.21 -12.74 8.50
CA GLY A 554 17.80 -11.63 7.65
C GLY A 554 18.56 -11.60 6.32
N ALA A 555 19.87 -11.79 6.35
CA ALA A 555 20.70 -11.90 5.14
C ALA A 555 20.29 -13.12 4.29
N CYS A 556 20.02 -14.27 4.93
CA CYS A 556 19.56 -15.48 4.26
C CYS A 556 18.16 -15.30 3.65
N LEU A 557 17.23 -14.64 4.33
CA LEU A 557 15.88 -14.32 3.82
C LEU A 557 15.95 -13.40 2.59
N ILE A 558 16.79 -12.36 2.63
CA ILE A 558 17.00 -11.48 1.47
C ILE A 558 17.63 -12.26 0.31
N ALA A 559 18.62 -13.10 0.57
CA ALA A 559 19.21 -13.96 -0.46
C ALA A 559 18.19 -14.95 -1.04
N LEU A 560 17.36 -15.56 -0.21
CA LEU A 560 16.32 -16.52 -0.59
C LEU A 560 15.24 -15.84 -1.45
N SER A 561 14.87 -14.61 -1.12
CA SER A 561 13.95 -13.80 -1.92
C SER A 561 14.50 -13.55 -3.33
N SER A 562 15.80 -13.27 -3.45
CA SER A 562 16.49 -13.07 -4.74
C SER A 562 16.54 -14.34 -5.58
N VAL A 563 16.79 -15.51 -4.96
CA VAL A 563 16.74 -16.81 -5.64
C VAL A 563 15.32 -17.13 -6.11
N THR A 564 14.31 -16.86 -5.28
CA THR A 564 12.89 -17.09 -5.59
C THR A 564 12.43 -16.20 -6.75
N GLN A 565 12.81 -14.92 -6.73
CA GLN A 565 12.56 -13.97 -7.82
C GLN A 565 13.16 -14.46 -9.15
N LYS A 566 14.41 -14.95 -9.14
CA LYS A 566 15.05 -15.50 -10.34
C LYS A 566 14.42 -16.79 -10.83
N ARG A 567 13.86 -17.60 -9.93
CA ARG A 567 13.22 -18.88 -10.26
C ARG A 567 11.85 -18.66 -10.89
N PHE A 568 11.06 -17.73 -10.37
CA PHE A 568 9.71 -17.42 -10.86
C PHE A 568 9.54 -15.92 -11.11
N PRO A 569 10.25 -15.36 -12.11
CA PRO A 569 10.21 -13.91 -12.40
C PRO A 569 8.83 -13.43 -12.86
N GLN A 570 7.98 -14.35 -13.30
CA GLN A 570 6.61 -14.05 -13.74
C GLN A 570 5.66 -13.73 -12.58
N ILE A 571 5.94 -14.25 -11.38
CA ILE A 571 5.05 -14.14 -10.21
C ILE A 571 5.67 -13.20 -9.18
N PHE A 572 6.97 -13.31 -8.92
CA PHE A 572 7.65 -12.48 -7.91
C PHE A 572 8.46 -11.38 -8.59
N GLY A 573 8.08 -10.13 -8.33
CA GLY A 573 8.76 -8.96 -8.87
C GLY A 573 9.66 -8.27 -7.85
N ARG A 574 9.88 -6.98 -8.06
CA ARG A 574 10.78 -6.16 -7.24
C ARG A 574 10.15 -5.80 -5.89
N ALA A 575 8.84 -5.59 -5.83
CA ALA A 575 8.16 -5.17 -4.60
C ALA A 575 8.21 -6.27 -3.54
N PHE A 576 8.05 -7.55 -3.93
CA PHE A 576 8.25 -8.74 -3.09
C PHE A 576 9.59 -8.70 -2.35
N ARG A 577 10.70 -8.53 -3.08
CA ARG A 577 12.04 -8.48 -2.48
C ARG A 577 12.23 -7.24 -1.60
N LYS A 578 11.73 -6.08 -2.05
CA LYS A 578 11.84 -4.83 -1.30
C LYS A 578 11.06 -4.88 0.01
N PHE A 579 9.89 -5.51 0.02
CA PHE A 579 9.10 -5.74 1.22
C PHE A 579 9.88 -6.58 2.25
N ILE A 580 10.43 -7.74 1.84
CA ILE A 580 11.25 -8.58 2.72
C ILE A 580 12.46 -7.81 3.26
N SER A 581 13.15 -7.07 2.39
CA SER A 581 14.33 -6.29 2.79
C SER A 581 13.95 -5.17 3.76
N ALA A 582 12.81 -4.49 3.54
CA ALA A 582 12.31 -3.44 4.40
C ALA A 582 11.91 -4.00 5.78
N PHE A 583 11.21 -5.13 5.82
CA PHE A 583 10.86 -5.78 7.08
C PHE A 583 12.10 -6.15 7.91
N VAL A 584 13.09 -6.81 7.30
CA VAL A 584 14.35 -7.19 7.97
C VAL A 584 15.11 -5.95 8.49
N PHE A 585 15.13 -4.87 7.72
CA PHE A 585 15.83 -3.65 8.11
C PHE A 585 15.11 -2.90 9.24
N VAL A 586 13.78 -2.75 9.12
CA VAL A 586 12.94 -2.11 10.14
C VAL A 586 13.01 -2.88 11.45
N SER A 587 12.95 -4.22 11.43
CA SER A 587 13.09 -5.02 12.66
C SER A 587 14.48 -4.92 13.28
N LEU A 588 15.54 -4.82 12.47
CA LEU A 588 16.89 -4.61 12.99
C LEU A 588 17.04 -3.24 13.65
N ILE A 589 16.59 -2.16 13.00
CA ILE A 589 16.62 -0.80 13.57
C ILE A 589 15.85 -0.78 14.88
N PHE A 590 14.65 -1.34 14.86
CA PHE A 590 13.75 -1.35 15.99
C PHE A 590 14.39 -1.94 17.24
N PHE A 591 14.91 -3.17 17.15
CA PHE A 591 15.55 -3.84 18.30
C PHE A 591 16.89 -3.20 18.69
N SER A 592 17.59 -2.57 17.75
CA SER A 592 18.78 -1.78 18.08
C SER A 592 18.40 -0.52 18.86
N SER A 593 17.25 0.09 18.55
CA SER A 593 16.77 1.32 19.20
C SER A 593 16.17 1.09 20.58
N SER A 594 15.58 -0.08 20.86
CA SER A 594 15.01 -0.37 22.17
C SER A 594 16.06 -0.53 23.27
N LEU A 595 17.29 -0.96 22.93
CA LEU A 595 18.43 -0.93 23.83
C LEU A 595 18.83 0.49 24.25
N ILE A 596 18.69 1.45 23.33
CA ILE A 596 18.97 2.86 23.58
C ILE A 596 17.90 3.37 24.56
N ILE A 597 16.61 3.23 24.23
CA ILE A 597 15.48 3.77 25.02
C ILE A 597 15.51 3.35 26.49
N GLY A 598 15.85 2.09 26.79
CA GLY A 598 15.92 1.58 28.18
C GLY A 598 16.97 2.24 29.08
N THR A 599 17.91 3.01 28.54
CA THR A 599 19.00 3.65 29.31
C THR A 599 18.75 5.11 29.67
N PHE A 600 17.68 5.74 29.18
CA PHE A 600 17.50 7.21 29.26
C PHE A 600 16.31 7.70 30.11
N VAL A 601 15.52 6.81 30.72
CA VAL A 601 14.39 7.23 31.59
C VAL A 601 14.88 7.45 33.02
N SER A 602 14.95 8.71 33.47
CA SER A 602 15.25 9.07 34.86
C SER A 602 13.96 9.17 35.67
N ALA A 603 13.65 8.12 36.45
CA ALA A 603 12.52 8.04 37.37
C ALA A 603 12.90 7.28 38.66
N GLY A 604 12.21 7.54 39.77
CA GLY A 604 12.43 6.86 41.06
C GLY A 604 13.53 7.44 41.97
N ALA A 605 14.22 8.49 41.52
CA ALA A 605 15.26 9.19 42.29
C ALA A 605 14.78 10.49 42.96
N PHE A 606 13.49 10.82 42.85
CA PHE A 606 12.94 12.07 43.38
C PHE A 606 12.92 12.07 44.91
N LYS A 607 13.58 13.05 45.54
CA LYS A 607 13.69 13.15 47.00
C LYS A 607 13.27 14.53 47.49
N LEU A 608 12.41 14.57 48.49
CA LEU A 608 12.02 15.77 49.22
C LEU A 608 12.90 15.96 50.46
N GLY A 609 12.95 17.18 50.98
CA GLY A 609 13.59 17.47 52.26
C GLY A 609 12.90 16.78 53.43
N ALA A 610 13.54 16.74 54.59
CA ALA A 610 12.86 16.35 55.82
C ALA A 610 11.68 17.30 56.06
N PHE A 611 10.56 16.74 56.52
CA PHE A 611 9.38 17.53 56.89
C PHE A 611 9.77 18.52 57.98
N ASP A 612 9.39 19.80 57.81
CA ASP A 612 9.71 20.87 58.74
C ASP A 612 8.40 21.37 59.35
N ASN A 613 8.19 21.19 60.65
CA ASN A 613 6.99 21.66 61.34
C ASN A 613 6.84 23.20 61.30
N SER A 614 7.90 23.92 60.92
CA SER A 614 7.89 25.37 60.76
C SER A 614 6.99 25.84 59.60
N THR A 615 6.77 25.02 58.56
CA THR A 615 5.84 25.36 57.46
C THR A 615 4.38 25.27 57.88
N ALA A 616 4.05 24.37 58.81
CA ALA A 616 2.72 24.31 59.43
C ALA A 616 2.44 25.54 60.31
N LEU A 617 3.49 26.10 60.95
CA LEU A 617 3.40 27.30 61.78
C LEU A 617 3.13 28.56 60.95
N VAL A 618 3.82 28.71 59.80
CA VAL A 618 3.57 29.77 58.80
C VAL A 618 2.15 29.70 58.25
N SER A 619 1.58 28.50 58.11
CA SER A 619 0.21 28.31 57.64
C SER A 619 -0.85 28.63 58.70
N SER A 620 -0.56 28.40 59.99
CA SER A 620 -1.46 28.81 61.09
C SER A 620 -1.48 30.34 61.32
N GLU A 621 -0.36 31.03 61.05
CA GLU A 621 -0.33 32.49 60.97
C GLU A 621 -1.08 33.01 59.73
N LEU A 622 -1.13 32.24 58.64
CA LEU A 622 -1.87 32.56 57.42
C LEU A 622 -3.40 32.34 57.56
N GLU A 623 -3.85 31.30 58.27
CA GLU A 623 -5.28 31.12 58.58
C GLU A 623 -5.83 32.18 59.54
N THR A 624 -4.99 32.75 60.40
CA THR A 624 -5.40 33.76 61.39
C THR A 624 -5.36 35.20 60.86
N THR A 625 -4.76 35.43 59.69
CA THR A 625 -4.67 36.76 59.06
C THR A 625 -5.35 36.82 57.68
N HIS A 626 -6.69 36.68 57.73
CA HIS A 626 -7.68 37.08 56.71
C HIS A 626 -7.77 36.27 55.41
N GLY A 627 -9.03 36.00 55.02
CA GLY A 627 -9.36 35.79 53.61
C GLY A 627 -8.79 36.92 52.75
N VAL A 628 -8.16 36.52 51.65
CA VAL A 628 -7.59 37.35 50.58
C VAL A 628 -6.30 38.09 50.97
N SER A 629 -5.15 37.51 50.63
CA SER A 629 -3.92 38.23 50.23
C SER A 629 -2.91 37.31 49.51
N ASP A 630 -3.13 37.13 48.21
CA ASP A 630 -2.23 37.17 47.02
C ASP A 630 -0.73 36.84 47.03
N SER A 631 -0.06 36.52 48.14
CA SER A 631 1.33 36.01 48.03
C SER A 631 1.92 35.38 49.28
N VAL A 632 2.60 34.25 49.10
CA VAL A 632 3.40 33.60 50.16
C VAL A 632 4.88 33.79 49.86
N THR A 633 5.64 34.26 50.85
CA THR A 633 7.09 34.44 50.69
C THR A 633 7.81 33.21 51.27
N VAL A 634 8.37 32.36 50.41
CA VAL A 634 9.21 31.23 50.84
C VAL A 634 10.66 31.55 50.52
N ASN A 635 11.53 31.59 51.54
CA ASN A 635 12.96 31.91 51.41
C ASN A 635 13.25 33.24 50.65
N GLY A 636 12.45 34.28 50.87
CA GLY A 636 12.66 35.60 50.27
C GLY A 636 12.18 35.75 48.83
N LYS A 637 11.48 34.77 48.25
CA LYS A 637 10.82 34.86 46.94
C LYS A 637 9.30 34.89 47.13
N LEU A 638 8.65 35.91 46.57
CA LEU A 638 7.20 36.11 46.57
C LEU A 638 6.55 35.12 45.59
N ILE A 639 5.72 34.20 46.08
CA ILE A 639 4.91 33.31 45.26
C ILE A 639 3.50 33.90 45.25
N THR A 640 3.13 34.59 44.17
CA THR A 640 1.77 35.07 43.94
C THR A 640 0.91 33.90 43.47
N PHE A 641 -0.02 33.47 44.32
CA PHE A 641 -1.05 32.50 43.95
C PHE A 641 -2.25 33.31 43.43
N ASP A 642 -2.32 33.50 42.12
CA ASP A 642 -3.53 34.03 41.49
C ASP A 642 -4.64 32.98 41.71
N ASP A 643 -5.81 33.39 42.19
CA ASP A 643 -6.89 32.54 42.76
C ASP A 643 -7.57 31.58 41.74
N THR A 644 -7.00 31.42 40.56
CA THR A 644 -7.37 30.39 39.59
C THR A 644 -6.23 29.41 39.46
N SER A 645 -6.39 28.20 39.99
CA SER A 645 -5.44 27.11 39.77
C SER A 645 -5.09 27.03 38.29
N GLU A 646 -3.82 27.16 37.94
CA GLU A 646 -3.38 27.34 36.56
C GLU A 646 -3.83 26.18 35.64
N TYR A 647 -4.03 25.00 36.23
CA TYR A 647 -4.59 23.83 35.57
C TYR A 647 -5.89 23.39 36.27
N ALA A 648 -6.93 23.09 35.48
CA ALA A 648 -8.20 22.58 36.01
C ALA A 648 -8.00 21.28 36.81
N ALA A 649 -7.03 20.45 36.42
CA ALA A 649 -6.68 19.23 37.15
C ALA A 649 -6.21 19.46 38.60
N CYS A 650 -5.72 20.65 38.96
CA CYS A 650 -5.32 20.96 40.34
C CYS A 650 -6.52 20.94 41.30
N SER A 651 -7.73 21.25 40.80
CA SER A 651 -8.97 21.23 41.60
C SER A 651 -9.56 19.81 41.78
N ILE A 652 -9.04 18.82 41.04
CA ILE A 652 -9.54 17.45 41.09
C ILE A 652 -8.94 16.73 42.30
N SER A 653 -9.82 16.22 43.17
CA SER A 653 -9.45 15.45 44.36
C SER A 653 -10.16 14.09 44.37
N TYR A 654 -9.40 13.04 44.72
CA TYR A 654 -9.91 11.68 44.85
C TYR A 654 -10.02 11.31 46.32
N GLN A 655 -11.15 11.65 46.95
CA GLN A 655 -11.39 11.45 48.39
C GLN A 655 -10.26 12.02 49.27
N GLY A 656 -9.71 13.18 48.87
CA GLY A 656 -8.60 13.83 49.58
C GLY A 656 -7.21 13.57 48.99
N LEU A 657 -7.04 12.68 48.01
CA LEU A 657 -5.78 12.58 47.25
C LEU A 657 -5.73 13.62 46.13
N SER A 658 -4.67 14.41 46.09
CA SER A 658 -4.40 15.35 45.00
C SER A 658 -3.70 14.65 43.82
N VAL A 659 -3.73 15.29 42.64
CA VAL A 659 -2.96 14.81 41.48
C VAL A 659 -1.45 14.80 41.76
N LEU A 660 -0.95 15.74 42.58
CA LEU A 660 0.45 15.76 43.02
C LEU A 660 0.81 14.53 43.89
N ASP A 661 -0.11 14.10 44.78
CA ASP A 661 0.08 12.89 45.58
C ASP A 661 0.15 11.63 44.69
N LEU A 662 -0.71 11.55 43.67
CA LEU A 662 -0.71 10.47 42.68
C LEU A 662 0.56 10.48 41.83
N ALA A 663 1.08 11.65 41.45
CA ALA A 663 2.34 11.78 40.72
C ALA A 663 3.53 11.31 41.57
N LEU A 664 3.55 11.66 42.85
CA LEU A 664 4.58 11.21 43.80
C LEU A 664 4.52 9.70 44.01
N MET A 665 3.34 9.08 44.04
CA MET A 665 3.25 7.63 44.09
C MET A 665 3.70 6.99 42.76
N ALA A 666 3.33 7.57 41.61
CA ALA A 666 3.74 7.10 40.28
C ALA A 666 5.26 7.16 40.05
N ASP A 667 5.97 8.08 40.71
CA ASP A 667 7.44 8.06 40.74
C ASP A 667 8.00 7.01 41.71
N ALA A 668 7.35 6.78 42.86
CA ALA A 668 7.85 5.89 43.91
C ALA A 668 7.95 4.43 43.45
N VAL A 669 7.02 3.98 42.60
CA VAL A 669 6.97 2.59 42.09
C VAL A 669 8.17 2.24 41.19
N TYR A 670 8.94 3.22 40.72
CA TYR A 670 10.20 2.98 40.01
C TYR A 670 11.32 2.43 40.91
N GLY A 671 11.14 2.48 42.24
CA GLY A 671 12.05 1.81 43.17
C GLY A 671 12.16 0.32 42.84
N ILE A 672 13.40 -0.14 42.60
CA ILE A 672 13.68 -1.52 42.18
C ILE A 672 13.25 -2.50 43.27
N THR A 673 13.57 -2.20 44.53
CA THR A 673 13.25 -3.03 45.69
C THR A 673 12.12 -2.44 46.54
N THR A 674 11.44 -3.29 47.30
CA THR A 674 10.36 -2.86 48.20
C THR A 674 10.85 -1.86 49.25
N GLU A 675 12.10 -1.99 49.69
CA GLU A 675 12.70 -1.06 50.64
C GLU A 675 12.93 0.33 50.02
N ILE A 676 13.33 0.40 48.75
CA ILE A 676 13.46 1.68 48.05
C ILE A 676 12.08 2.33 47.87
N GLN A 677 11.07 1.57 47.44
CA GLN A 677 9.70 2.07 47.30
C GLN A 677 9.15 2.59 48.63
N LYS A 678 9.27 1.80 49.71
CA LYS A 678 8.87 2.23 51.06
C LYS A 678 9.64 3.46 51.51
N SER A 679 10.96 3.52 51.30
CA SER A 679 11.76 4.68 51.69
C SER A 679 11.33 5.95 50.95
N ALA A 680 10.94 5.83 49.67
CA ALA A 680 10.40 6.94 48.89
C ALA A 680 9.03 7.39 49.44
N LEU A 681 8.14 6.47 49.81
CA LEU A 681 6.86 6.79 50.44
C LEU A 681 7.03 7.43 51.83
N VAL A 682 7.97 6.92 52.65
CA VAL A 682 8.33 7.54 53.95
C VAL A 682 8.79 8.97 53.72
N ASN A 683 9.69 9.21 52.76
CA ASN A 683 10.18 10.55 52.46
C ASN A 683 9.07 11.52 52.00
N ARG A 684 7.99 11.01 51.38
CA ARG A 684 6.96 11.83 50.74
C ARG A 684 5.71 12.05 51.60
N PHE A 685 5.40 11.13 52.51
CA PHE A 685 4.16 11.17 53.29
C PHE A 685 4.36 11.24 54.81
N ASN A 686 5.54 10.88 55.34
CA ASN A 686 5.77 10.92 56.78
C ASN A 686 5.83 12.37 57.28
N GLY A 687 5.14 12.67 58.39
CA GLY A 687 4.95 14.03 58.91
C GLY A 687 3.82 14.81 58.23
N THR A 688 3.14 14.25 57.22
CA THR A 688 1.95 14.86 56.60
C THR A 688 0.66 14.24 57.15
N GLU A 689 -0.50 14.82 56.82
CA GLU A 689 -1.82 14.24 57.18
C GLU A 689 -2.04 12.79 56.66
N LEU A 690 -1.26 12.36 55.67
CA LEU A 690 -1.31 11.02 55.07
C LEU A 690 -0.18 10.10 55.58
N GLU A 691 0.41 10.39 56.74
CA GLU A 691 1.49 9.57 57.33
C GLU A 691 1.10 8.10 57.58
N ASN A 692 -0.18 7.84 57.86
CA ASN A 692 -0.68 6.53 58.29
C ASN A 692 -0.91 5.53 57.14
N TRP A 693 -0.10 5.56 56.08
CA TRP A 693 -0.24 4.67 54.93
C TRP A 693 0.19 3.22 55.23
N LYS A 694 -0.40 2.26 54.51
CA LYS A 694 -0.08 0.83 54.60
C LYS A 694 0.32 0.30 53.23
N TYR A 695 1.45 -0.41 53.18
CA TYR A 695 1.88 -1.15 52.00
C TYR A 695 1.17 -2.51 51.98
N VAL A 696 0.21 -2.70 51.07
CA VAL A 696 -0.70 -3.86 51.10
C VAL A 696 -0.13 -5.03 50.32
N ALA A 697 0.19 -4.79 49.04
CA ALA A 697 0.59 -5.84 48.11
C ALA A 697 1.56 -5.28 47.08
N ARG A 698 2.33 -6.19 46.47
CA ARG A 698 3.21 -5.93 45.34
C ARG A 698 3.29 -7.18 44.49
N ASN A 699 3.53 -7.00 43.20
CA ASN A 699 3.91 -8.07 42.31
C ASN A 699 5.27 -8.70 42.71
N ASN A 700 5.50 -9.95 42.32
CA ASN A 700 6.76 -10.63 42.56
C ASN A 700 7.82 -10.16 41.54
N GLU A 701 8.88 -9.53 42.06
CA GLU A 701 9.99 -8.97 41.26
C GLU A 701 10.64 -9.98 40.30
N SER A 702 10.62 -11.26 40.63
CA SER A 702 11.34 -12.32 39.91
C SER A 702 10.54 -13.03 38.83
N THR A 703 9.20 -13.01 38.92
CA THR A 703 8.30 -13.79 38.05
C THR A 703 7.35 -12.92 37.23
N ASP A 704 7.00 -11.74 37.74
CA ASP A 704 5.92 -10.94 37.17
C ASP A 704 6.50 -9.85 36.26
N GLY A 705 6.09 -9.84 34.99
CA GLY A 705 6.63 -8.90 34.00
C GLY A 705 6.32 -7.43 34.32
N GLN A 706 5.07 -7.11 34.64
CA GLN A 706 4.65 -5.74 34.97
C GLN A 706 4.78 -5.45 36.47
N GLN A 707 5.58 -4.45 36.81
CA GLN A 707 5.77 -4.04 38.21
C GLN A 707 4.67 -3.09 38.71
N TRP A 708 4.16 -3.35 39.91
CA TRP A 708 3.10 -2.57 40.54
C TRP A 708 3.08 -2.73 42.06
N MET A 709 2.53 -1.75 42.77
CA MET A 709 2.32 -1.81 44.22
C MET A 709 0.92 -1.30 44.61
N GLU A 710 0.36 -1.85 45.68
CA GLU A 710 -0.88 -1.40 46.30
C GLU A 710 -0.61 -0.71 47.64
N ILE A 711 -1.10 0.52 47.76
CA ILE A 711 -1.00 1.34 48.95
C ILE A 711 -2.40 1.65 49.45
N TYR A 712 -2.62 1.53 50.76
CA TYR A 712 -3.87 1.91 51.40
C TYR A 712 -3.65 3.07 52.37
N PHE A 713 -4.49 4.09 52.27
CA PHE A 713 -4.52 5.25 53.17
C PHE A 713 -5.76 5.14 54.08
N PRO A 714 -5.62 4.67 55.33
CA PRO A 714 -6.72 4.54 56.29
C PRO A 714 -7.36 5.87 56.64
N THR A 715 -6.58 6.96 56.73
CA THR A 715 -7.06 8.31 57.11
C THR A 715 -8.20 8.78 56.21
N ILE A 716 -8.12 8.47 54.92
CA ILE A 716 -9.08 8.87 53.89
C ILE A 716 -9.82 7.68 53.29
N ASN A 717 -9.64 6.47 53.85
CA ASN A 717 -10.20 5.21 53.38
C ASN A 717 -10.05 5.02 51.86
N MET A 718 -8.82 5.13 51.35
CA MET A 718 -8.53 5.18 49.92
C MET A 718 -7.41 4.20 49.54
N THR A 719 -7.65 3.34 48.56
CA THR A 719 -6.63 2.43 48.00
C THR A 719 -6.09 2.96 46.68
N VAL A 720 -4.78 2.92 46.51
CA VAL A 720 -4.09 3.33 45.29
C VAL A 720 -3.27 2.16 44.75
N ILE A 721 -3.52 1.80 43.49
CA ILE A 721 -2.65 0.88 42.75
C ILE A 721 -1.73 1.73 41.87
N THR A 722 -0.43 1.61 42.10
CA THR A 722 0.60 2.30 41.32
C THR A 722 1.28 1.33 40.37
N VAL A 723 1.38 1.72 39.11
CA VAL A 723 1.96 0.90 38.03
C VAL A 723 3.25 1.54 37.54
N ARG A 724 4.33 0.75 37.48
CA ARG A 724 5.64 1.21 37.01
C ARG A 724 5.67 1.37 35.49
N GLY A 725 6.30 2.44 35.02
CA GLY A 725 6.67 2.56 33.62
C GLY A 725 8.01 1.87 33.29
N THR A 726 8.58 2.24 32.16
CA THR A 726 9.82 1.69 31.62
C THR A 726 11.03 1.97 32.52
N ALA A 727 11.63 0.93 33.11
CA ALA A 727 12.86 1.04 33.90
C ALA A 727 14.04 0.26 33.29
N SER A 728 13.79 -0.49 32.22
CA SER A 728 14.78 -1.35 31.55
C SER A 728 14.54 -1.39 30.04
N ALA A 729 15.52 -1.89 29.28
CA ALA A 729 15.36 -2.14 27.84
C ALA A 729 14.31 -3.23 27.54
N THR A 730 14.04 -4.12 28.49
CA THR A 730 12.99 -5.13 28.35
C THR A 730 11.62 -4.50 28.49
N ASP A 731 11.45 -3.59 29.46
CA ASP A 731 10.23 -2.82 29.63
C ASP A 731 9.98 -1.96 28.36
N ALA A 732 11.03 -1.37 27.78
CA ALA A 732 10.90 -0.52 26.59
C ALA A 732 10.45 -1.29 25.34
N LEU A 733 10.80 -2.57 25.25
CA LEU A 733 10.30 -3.47 24.22
C LEU A 733 8.83 -3.84 24.44
N GLU A 734 8.38 -3.89 25.71
CA GLU A 734 6.98 -4.15 26.06
C GLU A 734 6.09 -2.93 25.78
N ASP A 735 6.54 -1.71 26.10
CA ASP A 735 5.90 -0.48 25.61
C ASP A 735 5.64 -0.60 24.12
N LEU A 736 6.69 -0.86 23.38
CA LEU A 736 6.61 -0.73 21.94
C LEU A 736 5.79 -1.86 21.32
N HIS A 737 5.61 -3.01 21.97
CA HIS A 737 4.75 -4.10 21.52
C HIS A 737 3.28 -3.71 21.36
N PHE A 738 2.67 -3.04 22.35
CA PHE A 738 1.24 -2.74 22.32
C PHE A 738 0.89 -1.63 21.33
N TRP A 739 1.77 -0.62 21.21
CA TRP A 739 1.57 0.54 20.36
C TRP A 739 2.32 0.46 19.01
N PHE A 740 3.02 -0.64 18.72
CA PHE A 740 3.81 -0.78 17.50
C PHE A 740 3.00 -0.49 16.23
N GLY A 741 1.81 -1.09 16.14
CA GLY A 741 0.94 -0.95 14.98
C GLY A 741 0.57 0.51 14.73
N ILE A 742 0.12 1.23 15.76
CA ILE A 742 -0.24 2.64 15.63
C ILE A 742 0.97 3.54 15.39
N CYS A 743 2.15 3.24 15.96
CA CYS A 743 3.39 3.96 15.67
C CYS A 743 3.74 3.94 14.17
N ILE A 744 3.66 2.76 13.52
CA ILE A 744 3.85 2.67 12.06
C ILE A 744 2.80 3.51 11.34
N MET A 745 1.54 3.44 11.80
CA MET A 745 0.47 4.17 11.14
C MET A 745 0.62 5.69 11.25
N GLN A 746 1.03 6.19 12.40
CA GLN A 746 1.33 7.61 12.62
C GLN A 746 2.57 8.04 11.82
N ALA A 747 3.60 7.19 11.72
CA ALA A 747 4.76 7.47 10.87
C ALA A 747 4.38 7.57 9.38
N ALA A 748 3.48 6.69 8.90
CA ALA A 748 2.94 6.78 7.55
C ALA A 748 2.02 8.01 7.37
N ASN A 749 1.33 8.43 8.44
CA ASN A 749 0.42 9.57 8.46
C ASN A 749 1.13 10.91 8.14
N VAL A 750 2.44 11.00 8.38
CA VAL A 750 3.28 12.16 8.05
C VAL A 750 3.32 12.42 6.54
N PHE A 751 3.39 11.35 5.73
CA PHE A 751 3.47 11.48 4.28
C PHE A 751 2.09 11.57 3.63
N VAL A 752 1.13 10.81 4.17
CA VAL A 752 -0.24 10.77 3.66
C VAL A 752 -1.17 10.62 4.87
N PRO A 753 -2.18 11.49 5.06
CA PRO A 753 -2.97 11.54 6.29
C PRO A 753 -3.99 10.37 6.40
N PHE A 754 -3.50 9.12 6.44
CA PHE A 754 -4.29 7.89 6.44
C PHE A 754 -5.23 7.78 7.63
N LEU A 755 -4.78 8.14 8.84
CA LEU A 755 -5.59 8.04 10.05
C LEU A 755 -6.80 8.99 10.00
N LYS A 756 -6.68 10.11 9.28
CA LYS A 756 -7.79 11.03 9.02
C LYS A 756 -8.71 10.59 7.87
N GLN A 757 -8.21 9.76 6.95
CA GLN A 757 -8.97 9.29 5.78
C GLN A 757 -9.76 8.01 6.07
N LEU A 758 -9.24 7.13 6.93
CA LEU A 758 -9.88 5.87 7.26
C LEU A 758 -10.88 6.04 8.42
N PRO A 759 -12.03 5.34 8.39
CA PRO A 759 -12.95 5.34 9.54
C PRO A 759 -12.25 4.84 10.80
N HIS A 760 -12.39 5.57 11.92
CA HIS A 760 -11.77 5.20 13.20
C HIS A 760 -12.05 3.74 13.60
N ALA A 761 -13.30 3.29 13.50
CA ALA A 761 -13.69 1.91 13.83
C ALA A 761 -12.98 0.85 12.97
N PHE A 762 -12.66 1.18 11.72
CA PHE A 762 -11.91 0.29 10.83
C PHE A 762 -10.46 0.15 11.30
N VAL A 763 -9.80 1.27 11.63
CA VAL A 763 -8.42 1.29 12.15
C VAL A 763 -8.33 0.51 13.46
N VAL A 764 -9.27 0.74 14.40
CA VAL A 764 -9.37 0.00 15.66
C VAL A 764 -9.51 -1.50 15.43
N ASN A 765 -10.37 -1.92 14.50
CA ASN A 765 -10.55 -3.34 14.20
C ASN A 765 -9.29 -3.95 13.56
N MET A 766 -8.58 -3.19 12.70
CA MET A 766 -7.33 -3.64 12.09
C MET A 766 -6.23 -3.82 13.14
N LEU A 767 -6.03 -2.85 14.03
CA LEU A 767 -5.02 -2.88 15.09
C LEU A 767 -5.37 -3.84 16.25
N SER A 768 -6.63 -4.29 16.34
CA SER A 768 -7.05 -5.24 17.37
C SER A 768 -6.36 -6.61 17.29
N MET A 769 -5.83 -6.97 16.11
CA MET A 769 -5.13 -8.24 15.86
C MET A 769 -5.88 -9.50 16.33
N ARG A 770 -7.22 -9.44 16.40
CA ARG A 770 -8.08 -10.54 16.89
C ARG A 770 -7.87 -11.89 16.20
N LEU A 771 -7.39 -11.88 14.95
CA LEU A 771 -7.11 -13.08 14.16
C LEU A 771 -6.05 -14.01 14.78
N ILE A 772 -5.12 -13.45 15.55
CA ILE A 772 -4.02 -14.21 16.18
C ILE A 772 -4.11 -14.24 17.70
N ALA A 773 -5.14 -13.63 18.29
CA ALA A 773 -5.27 -13.49 19.74
C ALA A 773 -5.23 -14.84 20.49
N SER A 774 -5.67 -15.93 19.86
CA SER A 774 -5.63 -17.27 20.45
C SER A 774 -4.25 -17.94 20.44
N VAL A 775 -3.32 -17.44 19.62
CA VAL A 775 -1.96 -18.00 19.44
C VAL A 775 -0.91 -17.13 20.14
N MET A 776 -1.24 -15.88 20.41
CA MET A 776 -0.39 -14.94 21.13
C MET A 776 -0.35 -15.26 22.63
N PRO A 777 0.79 -15.00 23.31
CA PRO A 777 0.89 -15.16 24.76
C PRO A 777 -0.11 -14.26 25.51
N SER A 778 -0.42 -14.64 26.74
CA SER A 778 -1.22 -13.78 27.62
C SER A 778 -0.55 -12.41 27.79
N PRO A 779 -1.28 -11.29 27.70
CA PRO A 779 -0.70 -9.98 27.92
C PRO A 779 -0.09 -9.84 29.32
N VAL A 780 1.06 -9.16 29.41
CA VAL A 780 1.83 -8.98 30.66
C VAL A 780 1.03 -8.29 31.77
N PHE A 781 0.04 -7.47 31.41
CA PHE A 781 -0.82 -6.77 32.37
C PHE A 781 -1.94 -7.65 32.97
N THR A 782 -2.07 -8.93 32.59
CA THR A 782 -3.21 -9.76 33.00
C THR A 782 -3.27 -10.02 34.50
N ASP A 783 -2.14 -10.27 35.15
CA ASP A 783 -2.11 -10.48 36.61
C ASP A 783 -2.47 -9.20 37.37
N LEU A 784 -1.95 -8.05 36.92
CA LEU A 784 -2.32 -6.74 37.46
C LEU A 784 -3.81 -6.44 37.23
N LEU A 785 -4.36 -6.80 36.07
CA LEU A 785 -5.78 -6.63 35.78
C LEU A 785 -6.64 -7.48 36.72
N ASN A 786 -6.27 -8.74 36.96
CA ASN A 786 -6.96 -9.62 37.91
C ASN A 786 -6.90 -9.05 39.32
N HIS A 787 -5.71 -8.61 39.77
CA HIS A 787 -5.53 -7.97 41.07
C HIS A 787 -6.36 -6.68 41.21
N ALA A 788 -6.44 -5.87 40.15
CA ALA A 788 -7.26 -4.66 40.13
C ALA A 788 -8.75 -4.97 40.20
N VAL A 789 -9.22 -6.03 39.53
CA VAL A 789 -10.61 -6.52 39.62
C VAL A 789 -10.94 -6.99 41.04
N ASP A 790 -10.07 -7.80 41.65
CA ASP A 790 -10.26 -8.29 43.01
C ASP A 790 -10.24 -7.16 44.03
N THR A 791 -9.33 -6.20 43.85
CA THR A 791 -9.24 -5.01 44.69
C THR A 791 -10.48 -4.13 44.53
N ARG A 792 -10.95 -3.92 43.30
CA ARG A 792 -12.20 -3.18 43.02
C ARG A 792 -13.41 -3.84 43.68
N ALA A 793 -13.48 -5.18 43.66
CA ALA A 793 -14.54 -5.93 44.35
C ALA A 793 -14.47 -5.77 45.87
N ARG A 794 -13.26 -5.66 46.45
CA ARG A 794 -13.02 -5.49 47.89
C ARG A 794 -13.30 -4.07 48.39
N VAL A 795 -12.89 -3.02 47.67
CA VAL A 795 -12.92 -1.63 48.17
C VAL A 795 -13.96 -0.74 47.47
N GLY A 796 -14.61 -1.22 46.41
CA GLY A 796 -15.61 -0.46 45.67
C GLY A 796 -15.04 0.81 45.02
N ASN A 797 -15.73 1.94 45.19
CA ASN A 797 -15.36 3.24 44.60
C ASN A 797 -14.09 3.87 45.20
N ASN A 798 -13.60 3.33 46.31
CA ASN A 798 -12.40 3.80 47.00
C ASN A 798 -11.13 3.15 46.41
N LEU A 799 -11.03 3.14 45.08
CA LEU A 799 -9.85 2.71 44.34
C LEU A 799 -9.47 3.76 43.27
N VAL A 800 -8.19 4.12 43.22
CA VAL A 800 -7.59 4.90 42.12
C VAL A 800 -6.38 4.15 41.59
N ILE A 801 -6.20 4.16 40.27
CA ILE A 801 -5.06 3.54 39.61
C ILE A 801 -4.20 4.66 39.01
N THR A 802 -2.89 4.62 39.22
CA THR A 802 -2.00 5.66 38.70
C THR A 802 -0.68 5.08 38.20
N GLY A 803 -0.02 5.79 37.30
CA GLY A 803 1.27 5.37 36.75
C GLY A 803 1.84 6.41 35.80
N HIS A 804 3.11 6.21 35.44
CA HIS A 804 3.84 7.09 34.54
C HIS A 804 4.35 6.32 33.30
N SER A 805 4.43 6.98 32.14
CA SER A 805 4.91 6.38 30.89
C SER A 805 4.09 5.11 30.54
N LEU A 806 4.71 3.96 30.26
CA LEU A 806 4.01 2.68 30.12
C LEU A 806 2.99 2.42 31.23
N GLY A 807 3.40 2.66 32.49
CA GLY A 807 2.57 2.45 33.66
C GLY A 807 1.34 3.36 33.67
N GLY A 808 1.46 4.56 33.10
CA GLY A 808 0.33 5.48 32.93
C GLY A 808 -0.69 4.96 31.93
N ALA A 809 -0.25 4.43 30.78
CA ALA A 809 -1.16 3.85 29.80
C ALA A 809 -1.80 2.54 30.29
N ILE A 810 -1.06 1.70 31.00
CA ILE A 810 -1.62 0.50 31.64
C ILE A 810 -2.63 0.89 32.73
N ALA A 811 -2.31 1.90 33.56
CA ALA A 811 -3.24 2.42 34.55
C ALA A 811 -4.54 2.94 33.90
N ALA A 812 -4.43 3.72 32.83
CA ALA A 812 -5.57 4.21 32.05
C ALA A 812 -6.40 3.08 31.46
N MET A 813 -5.76 2.07 30.86
CA MET A 813 -6.42 0.91 30.27
C MET A 813 -7.15 0.09 31.33
N ILE A 814 -6.52 -0.20 32.46
CA ILE A 814 -7.14 -0.97 33.56
C ILE A 814 -8.26 -0.15 34.22
N GLY A 815 -8.06 1.16 34.39
CA GLY A 815 -9.10 2.07 34.88
C GLY A 815 -10.34 2.03 34.00
N ALA A 816 -10.18 2.17 32.68
CA ALA A 816 -11.27 2.05 31.72
C ALA A 816 -11.93 0.65 31.77
N LYS A 817 -11.13 -0.42 31.82
CA LYS A 817 -11.63 -1.80 31.81
C LYS A 817 -12.38 -2.18 33.09
N THR A 818 -11.90 -1.73 34.24
CA THR A 818 -12.49 -2.00 35.56
C THR A 818 -13.50 -0.94 36.01
N LYS A 819 -13.70 0.12 35.22
CA LYS A 819 -14.54 1.27 35.56
C LYS A 819 -14.13 1.91 36.89
N THR A 820 -12.83 2.15 37.00
CA THR A 820 -12.14 2.71 38.16
C THR A 820 -11.41 3.97 37.71
N SER A 821 -11.45 5.03 38.53
CA SER A 821 -10.73 6.27 38.22
C SER A 821 -9.23 6.01 38.07
N ALA A 822 -8.67 6.46 36.95
CA ALA A 822 -7.25 6.33 36.66
C ALA A 822 -6.62 7.67 36.29
N VAL A 823 -5.41 7.90 36.80
CA VAL A 823 -4.59 9.08 36.48
C VAL A 823 -3.31 8.61 35.80
N SER A 824 -3.17 8.97 34.53
CA SER A 824 -2.02 8.63 33.68
C SER A 824 -1.09 9.84 33.57
N PHE A 825 0.18 9.66 33.90
CA PHE A 825 1.21 10.68 33.67
C PHE A 825 2.04 10.31 32.45
N SER A 826 1.97 11.11 31.38
CA SER A 826 2.72 10.85 30.13
C SER A 826 2.54 9.45 29.53
N GLY A 827 1.39 8.81 29.75
CA GLY A 827 1.09 7.54 29.09
C GLY A 827 0.70 7.74 27.61
N PRO A 828 1.07 6.82 26.71
CA PRO A 828 0.56 6.82 25.34
C PRO A 828 -0.97 6.71 25.29
N GLY A 829 -1.54 7.15 24.16
CA GLY A 829 -2.98 7.11 23.90
C GLY A 829 -3.55 5.70 23.76
N LEU A 830 -4.88 5.62 23.72
CA LEU A 830 -5.60 4.34 23.72
C LEU A 830 -6.69 4.24 22.65
N LEU A 831 -7.01 5.32 21.94
CA LEU A 831 -8.23 5.37 21.10
C LEU A 831 -8.14 4.49 19.85
N TYR A 832 -7.01 4.41 19.17
CA TYR A 832 -6.82 3.45 18.07
C TYR A 832 -6.56 2.02 18.60
N SER A 833 -6.04 1.90 19.82
CA SER A 833 -5.74 0.62 20.48
C SER A 833 -6.90 0.01 21.28
N LEU A 834 -8.09 0.63 21.31
CA LEU A 834 -9.27 0.15 22.06
C LEU A 834 -9.58 -1.33 21.80
N GLY A 835 -9.52 -1.71 20.52
CA GLY A 835 -9.84 -3.06 20.05
C GLY A 835 -8.87 -4.13 20.55
N ARG A 836 -7.62 -3.75 20.81
CA ARG A 836 -6.57 -4.61 21.35
C ARG A 836 -6.80 -4.90 22.84
N PHE A 837 -7.16 -3.88 23.61
CA PHE A 837 -7.36 -4.01 25.06
C PHE A 837 -8.77 -4.48 25.45
N GLY A 838 -9.70 -4.48 24.49
CA GLY A 838 -11.10 -4.85 24.71
C GLY A 838 -11.86 -3.80 25.53
N ILE A 839 -11.51 -2.53 25.37
CA ILE A 839 -12.11 -1.38 26.07
C ILE A 839 -12.91 -0.52 25.08
N THR A 840 -13.78 0.34 25.58
CA THR A 840 -14.56 1.28 24.75
C THR A 840 -14.09 2.72 24.94
N SER A 841 -14.27 3.56 23.91
CA SER A 841 -13.94 4.99 24.00
C SER A 841 -14.75 5.71 25.09
N ARG A 842 -15.95 5.20 25.41
CA ARG A 842 -16.78 5.69 26.51
C ARG A 842 -16.10 5.45 27.86
N ASP A 843 -15.59 4.25 28.09
CA ASP A 843 -14.96 3.92 29.37
C ASP A 843 -13.66 4.71 29.56
N VAL A 844 -12.87 4.89 28.50
CA VAL A 844 -11.70 5.79 28.56
C VAL A 844 -12.14 7.21 28.90
N ARG A 845 -13.22 7.69 28.28
CA ARG A 845 -13.72 9.05 28.52
C ARG A 845 -14.18 9.28 29.96
N ASP A 846 -14.88 8.31 30.53
CA ASP A 846 -15.57 8.46 31.80
C ASP A 846 -14.66 8.19 33.01
N TYR A 847 -13.53 7.47 32.84
CA TYR A 847 -12.69 7.01 33.96
C TYR A 847 -11.22 7.45 33.90
N VAL A 848 -10.73 8.04 32.81
CA VAL A 848 -9.30 8.35 32.63
C VAL A 848 -9.03 9.86 32.62
N LEU A 849 -8.10 10.30 33.46
CA LEU A 849 -7.42 11.59 33.40
C LEU A 849 -5.97 11.36 32.95
N THR A 850 -5.51 12.08 31.92
CA THR A 850 -4.13 12.05 31.45
C THR A 850 -3.47 13.42 31.62
N MET A 851 -2.33 13.45 32.31
CA MET A 851 -1.46 14.61 32.40
C MET A 851 -0.40 14.53 31.30
N LYS A 852 -0.35 15.53 30.43
CA LYS A 852 0.49 15.57 29.22
C LYS A 852 1.39 16.81 29.26
N PRO A 853 2.71 16.69 29.46
CA PRO A 853 3.62 17.81 29.29
C PRO A 853 3.71 18.22 27.82
N ARG A 854 3.83 19.53 27.55
CA ARG A 854 4.22 20.02 26.23
C ARG A 854 5.57 19.42 25.82
N LYS A 855 5.78 19.24 24.52
CA LYS A 855 7.01 18.68 23.92
C LYS A 855 7.30 17.21 24.31
N ASP A 856 6.49 16.58 25.16
CA ASP A 856 6.59 15.13 25.41
C ASP A 856 6.02 14.35 24.22
N ILE A 857 6.82 13.44 23.68
CA ILE A 857 6.52 12.62 22.51
C ILE A 857 5.75 11.34 22.84
N VAL A 858 5.84 10.84 24.07
CA VAL A 858 5.21 9.56 24.45
C VAL A 858 3.68 9.64 24.42
N PRO A 859 3.01 10.63 25.04
CA PRO A 859 1.57 10.78 24.95
C PRO A 859 1.06 11.22 23.55
N GLN A 860 1.95 11.41 22.57
CA GLN A 860 1.58 11.63 21.16
C GLN A 860 1.46 10.32 20.36
N VAL A 861 1.96 9.21 20.91
CA VAL A 861 1.75 7.88 20.35
C VAL A 861 0.30 7.48 20.60
N ASP A 862 -0.41 7.06 19.55
CA ASP A 862 -1.88 6.91 19.56
C ASP A 862 -2.59 8.23 19.90
N GLU A 863 -3.91 8.22 20.01
CA GLU A 863 -4.73 9.37 20.36
C GLU A 863 -5.21 9.24 21.81
N LEU A 864 -5.05 10.32 22.58
CA LEU A 864 -5.48 10.40 23.97
C LEU A 864 -7.01 10.51 24.04
N GLY A 865 -7.62 9.78 24.97
CA GLY A 865 -9.05 9.87 25.28
C GLY A 865 -9.28 10.36 26.71
N GLY A 866 -10.52 10.76 27.01
CA GLY A 866 -10.90 11.25 28.34
C GLY A 866 -10.44 12.66 28.64
N LEU A 867 -10.27 12.96 29.93
CA LEU A 867 -9.82 14.27 30.34
C LEU A 867 -8.31 14.35 30.13
N VAL A 868 -7.87 15.25 29.26
CA VAL A 868 -6.45 15.49 29.00
C VAL A 868 -6.10 16.86 29.55
N GLN A 869 -5.25 16.90 30.57
CA GLN A 869 -4.66 18.12 31.08
C GLN A 869 -3.27 18.29 30.47
N GLU A 870 -3.13 19.28 29.59
CA GLU A 870 -1.83 19.70 29.11
C GLU A 870 -1.14 20.57 30.18
N ILE A 871 0.13 20.29 30.46
CA ILE A 871 0.96 21.04 31.42
C ILE A 871 2.22 21.57 30.72
N ARG A 872 2.79 22.67 31.18
CA ARG A 872 4.01 23.23 30.56
C ARG A 872 5.22 22.33 30.82
N CYS A 873 6.21 22.48 29.95
CA CYS A 873 7.53 21.90 30.13
C CYS A 873 8.59 22.94 29.81
N LYS A 874 9.43 23.31 30.79
CA LYS A 874 10.55 24.25 30.60
C LYS A 874 11.83 23.61 30.05
N LYS A 875 11.87 22.29 29.88
CA LYS A 875 13.04 21.58 29.35
C LYS A 875 13.01 21.58 27.82
N SER A 876 14.17 21.75 27.20
CA SER A 876 14.30 21.78 25.74
C SER A 876 14.22 20.39 25.08
N SER A 877 14.58 19.32 25.80
CA SER A 877 14.57 17.96 25.25
C SER A 877 13.20 17.29 25.45
N PRO A 878 12.61 16.67 24.41
CA PRO A 878 11.36 15.91 24.54
C PRO A 878 11.39 14.83 25.63
N MET A 879 12.51 14.11 25.72
CA MET A 879 12.73 13.11 26.78
C MET A 879 12.92 13.73 28.16
N GLY A 880 13.39 14.97 28.24
CA GLY A 880 13.42 15.75 29.47
C GLY A 880 12.01 16.06 29.96
N CYS A 881 11.12 16.45 29.04
CA CYS A 881 9.70 16.68 29.31
C CYS A 881 8.96 15.41 29.75
N HIS A 882 9.34 14.26 29.19
CA HIS A 882 8.80 12.96 29.57
C HIS A 882 9.18 12.50 30.99
N SER A 883 10.15 13.11 31.68
CA SER A 883 10.57 12.65 33.02
C SER A 883 9.50 12.92 34.09
N THR A 884 9.36 12.00 35.06
CA THR A 884 8.51 12.19 36.26
C THR A 884 8.81 13.48 37.01
N SER A 885 10.08 13.90 37.05
CA SER A 885 10.52 15.16 37.67
C SER A 885 9.84 16.39 37.07
N THR A 886 9.54 16.37 35.76
CA THR A 886 8.84 17.49 35.09
C THR A 886 7.42 17.60 35.63
N HIS A 887 6.67 16.49 35.67
CA HIS A 887 5.33 16.46 36.25
C HIS A 887 5.32 16.95 37.69
N LEU A 888 6.23 16.42 38.52
CA LEU A 888 6.28 16.76 39.93
C LEU A 888 6.56 18.23 40.18
N CYS A 889 7.56 18.79 39.51
CA CYS A 889 7.93 20.19 39.71
C CYS A 889 6.91 21.15 39.10
N GLU A 890 6.39 20.87 37.90
CA GLU A 890 5.35 21.69 37.27
C GLU A 890 4.06 21.69 38.11
N LEU A 891 3.59 20.52 38.55
CA LEU A 891 2.40 20.44 39.39
C LEU A 891 2.60 21.09 40.74
N TYR A 892 3.80 21.02 41.33
CA TYR A 892 4.10 21.74 42.56
C TYR A 892 4.03 23.26 42.37
N PHE A 893 4.63 23.79 41.29
CA PHE A 893 4.62 25.24 41.04
C PHE A 893 3.23 25.77 40.65
N SER A 894 2.43 24.99 39.93
CA SER A 894 1.13 25.43 39.40
C SER A 894 -0.06 25.07 40.31
N CYS A 895 -0.03 23.94 41.00
CA CYS A 895 -1.10 23.48 41.89
C CYS A 895 -0.82 23.72 43.38
N GLY A 896 0.43 24.05 43.74
CA GLY A 896 0.87 24.06 45.13
C GLY A 896 0.97 22.66 45.74
N ASP A 897 1.25 22.60 47.04
CA ASP A 897 1.28 21.34 47.79
C ASP A 897 0.32 21.36 48.99
N PRO A 898 -0.85 20.70 48.90
CA PRO A 898 -1.82 20.67 49.99
C PRO A 898 -1.30 19.95 51.24
N ARG A 899 -0.17 19.23 51.14
CA ARG A 899 0.45 18.47 52.24
C ARG A 899 1.64 19.20 52.88
N GLN A 900 1.95 20.42 52.42
CA GLN A 900 3.00 21.29 52.95
C GLN A 900 4.37 20.60 53.09
N ARG A 901 4.75 19.75 52.12
CA ARG A 901 6.02 19.02 52.15
C ARG A 901 7.19 19.98 51.90
N ASN A 902 8.39 19.56 52.27
CA ASN A 902 9.59 20.38 52.10
C ASN A 902 10.20 20.24 50.70
N TRP A 903 9.89 21.18 49.82
CA TRP A 903 10.42 21.28 48.45
C TRP A 903 11.72 22.08 48.35
N ALA A 904 12.12 22.81 49.42
CA ALA A 904 13.22 23.77 49.39
C ALA A 904 14.60 23.14 49.14
N THR A 905 14.78 21.86 49.45
CA THR A 905 16.04 21.14 49.24
C THR A 905 16.04 20.28 47.97
N ASN A 906 14.96 20.29 47.19
CA ASN A 906 14.86 19.45 45.99
C ASN A 906 15.64 20.08 44.81
N GLN A 907 16.82 19.54 44.53
CA GLN A 907 17.68 20.05 43.46
C GLN A 907 17.03 19.99 42.06
N GLN A 908 16.16 19.01 41.79
CA GLN A 908 15.51 18.85 40.49
C GLN A 908 14.51 19.98 40.23
N CYS A 909 13.68 20.34 41.21
CA CYS A 909 12.73 21.45 41.07
C CYS A 909 13.41 22.82 41.13
N ILE A 910 14.47 22.98 41.92
CA ILE A 910 15.30 24.20 41.89
C ILE A 910 15.94 24.39 40.51
N ALA A 911 16.43 23.32 39.89
CA ALA A 911 16.98 23.37 38.54
C ALA A 911 15.88 23.66 37.51
N TYR A 912 14.70 23.05 37.65
CA TYR A 912 13.56 23.27 36.75
C TYR A 912 13.02 24.71 36.81
N ASP A 913 12.95 25.32 38.00
CA ASP A 913 12.51 26.72 38.17
C ASP A 913 13.45 27.73 37.49
N LYS A 914 14.75 27.42 37.45
CA LYS A 914 15.78 28.27 36.81
C LYS A 914 15.72 28.24 35.27
N LEU A 915 15.02 27.27 34.68
CA LEU A 915 14.85 27.21 33.24
C LEU A 915 13.90 28.33 32.79
N ALA A 916 14.20 28.95 31.64
CA ALA A 916 13.31 29.95 31.05
C ALA A 916 11.98 29.28 30.65
N SER A 917 10.86 29.98 30.81
CA SER A 917 9.61 29.56 30.17
C SER A 917 9.71 29.89 28.68
N ASP A 918 9.84 28.86 27.84
CA ASP A 918 9.57 29.01 26.42
C ASP A 918 8.05 29.12 26.25
N ASP A 919 7.48 30.30 26.52
CA ASP A 919 6.09 30.61 26.19
C ASP A 919 5.93 31.03 24.71
N ASN A 920 7.04 31.10 23.96
CA ASN A 920 7.06 31.36 22.51
C ASN A 920 6.82 30.06 21.72
N ASP A 921 5.63 29.48 21.81
CA ASP A 921 5.19 28.38 20.94
C ASP A 921 4.05 28.85 19.98
N ASP A 922 4.08 30.11 19.52
CA ASP A 922 3.14 30.64 18.51
C ASP A 922 3.44 30.18 17.07
N ASP A 923 4.50 29.37 16.86
CA ASP A 923 4.92 28.88 15.54
C ASP A 923 5.02 27.34 15.52
N GLU A 924 3.88 26.63 15.38
CA GLU A 924 3.82 25.33 14.67
C GLU A 924 2.42 24.96 14.14
#